data_AF-A0A3M8B4R4-F1
#
_entry.id   AF-A0A3M8B4R4-F1
#
_cell.length_a   1.000
_cell.length_b   1.000
_cell.length_c   1.000
_cell.angle_alpha   90.00
_cell.angle_beta   90.00
_cell.angle_gamma   90.00
#
_symmetry.space_group_name_H-M   'P 1'
#
loop_
_entity.id
_entity.type
_entity.pdbx_description
1 polymer ?
#
loop_
_entity_poly.entity_id
_entity_poly.type
_entity_poly.pdbx_seq_one_letter_code
_entity_poly.pdbx_strand_id
1 'polypeptide(L)'
;MKEKEKKNIDDLLAQWTNAAVQVIDVRHFVLQSQASWNSYRLPASSFFYACKGRATVRLNGREYAADRFLLLHGGKGMVLDVKLTDERFVFYLILYKAKTMLPSPADRTLQNGGSQALFQLPYALVPLEPTGLYDLVVAMAREWEAQERLRAKGTFLQFVHEVMQQLMRHGFQQEQEPLARRVVRFLEEHYRTRISLESLAEHFCYSARYLTRLVKEETGHSPIDYVISLRMEKAKELLAGTDATMQEIAAFVGYQDVLYFSRLFKKHTGMTPSAFSGQALTTPAVPDRPYGKPGLSIVDEKRGSYSVNDNRYQRSFGGIVRMNKKSTRHMATLFMVSLALLVSACSGTASPTPQAGESVQEQTGTAQRELTDGLGNKVTVPAQPQRIIASYLEDHLVALGVKPVAQWSIGDGDVQDYLQKDLAGIPAIPYDLPPEVVMSYNPDLIIMDNAEMVAGDKYSQYAKISPTYTIGKEKNSDWRKELLIVGEVLNKSEEAKKVLADYDAYVAESKEKLKQGIGEKSAAALWVTAKAVYMARKDLSSGDVLYKDLGFKVPGVVEEISKSGEANWNAVSLEKLAELDADYLFVVNSKGVSKDELLKEPVWANIPAVKNGQVFDFTTDSSWLYTGVIANRQMIEDVLDNVLK
;
A
#
# COMPACT_ATOMS: atom_id res chain seq x y z
N MET A 1 -7.54 -9.40 -4.23
CA MET A 1 -7.83 -10.13 -2.97
C MET A 1 -7.89 -11.62 -3.26
N LYS A 2 -7.17 -12.47 -2.52
CA LYS A 2 -7.14 -13.93 -2.77
C LYS A 2 -8.52 -14.55 -2.44
N GLU A 3 -8.95 -15.56 -3.18
CA GLU A 3 -10.29 -16.18 -3.02
C GLU A 3 -10.60 -16.66 -1.60
N LYS A 4 -9.59 -17.19 -0.89
CA LYS A 4 -9.68 -17.60 0.52
C LYS A 4 -9.84 -16.42 1.50
N GLU A 5 -9.27 -15.26 1.17
CA GLU A 5 -9.35 -14.06 2.00
C GLU A 5 -10.72 -13.38 1.84
N LYS A 6 -11.23 -13.33 0.61
CA LYS A 6 -12.60 -12.90 0.32
C LYS A 6 -13.62 -13.72 1.10
N LYS A 7 -13.48 -15.05 1.08
CA LYS A 7 -14.32 -15.97 1.86
C LYS A 7 -14.31 -15.67 3.37
N ASN A 8 -13.14 -15.38 3.95
CA ASN A 8 -13.03 -15.04 5.37
C ASN A 8 -13.74 -13.72 5.73
N ILE A 9 -13.75 -12.74 4.82
CA ILE A 9 -14.42 -11.45 5.04
C ILE A 9 -15.94 -11.60 4.88
N ASP A 10 -16.39 -12.37 3.89
CA ASP A 10 -17.80 -12.72 3.71
C ASP A 10 -18.36 -13.45 4.94
N ASP A 11 -17.60 -14.40 5.50
CA ASP A 11 -17.95 -15.11 6.74
C ASP A 11 -18.03 -14.16 7.95
N LEU A 12 -17.11 -13.19 8.06
CA LEU A 12 -17.11 -12.19 9.13
C LEU A 12 -18.33 -11.27 9.05
N LEU A 13 -18.72 -10.81 7.85
CA LEU A 13 -19.90 -9.98 7.63
C LEU A 13 -21.19 -10.74 7.96
N ALA A 14 -21.30 -12.00 7.53
CA ALA A 14 -22.44 -12.86 7.85
C ALA A 14 -22.58 -13.04 9.37
N GLN A 15 -21.46 -13.10 10.09
CA GLN A 15 -21.47 -13.24 11.54
C GLN A 15 -21.92 -11.96 12.26
N TRP A 16 -21.42 -10.79 11.84
CA TRP A 16 -21.87 -9.50 12.36
C TRP A 16 -23.37 -9.26 12.16
N THR A 17 -23.91 -9.68 11.02
CA THR A 17 -25.35 -9.60 10.71
C THR A 17 -26.20 -10.39 11.71
N ASN A 18 -25.70 -11.51 12.22
CA ASN A 18 -26.40 -12.39 13.16
C ASN A 18 -25.99 -12.18 14.63
N ALA A 19 -25.27 -11.10 14.93
CA ALA A 19 -24.67 -10.85 16.23
C ALA A 19 -25.61 -10.09 17.19
N ALA A 20 -25.74 -10.59 18.41
CA ALA A 20 -26.14 -9.76 19.54
C ALA A 20 -24.91 -9.03 20.08
N VAL A 21 -24.92 -7.69 19.95
CA VAL A 21 -23.80 -6.82 20.33
C VAL A 21 -24.14 -5.98 21.57
N GLN A 22 -23.16 -5.82 22.44
CA GLN A 22 -23.16 -4.89 23.56
C GLN A 22 -21.88 -4.05 23.54
N VAL A 23 -22.00 -2.74 23.34
CA VAL A 23 -20.89 -1.79 23.56
C VAL A 23 -20.67 -1.68 25.07
N ILE A 24 -19.42 -1.90 25.50
CA ILE A 24 -19.01 -1.96 26.91
C ILE A 24 -18.37 -0.64 27.33
N ASP A 25 -17.58 -0.03 26.45
CA ASP A 25 -16.91 1.23 26.74
C ASP A 25 -16.48 1.94 25.44
N VAL A 26 -16.43 3.26 25.46
CA VAL A 26 -15.84 4.07 24.39
C VAL A 26 -14.95 5.11 25.06
N ARG A 27 -13.65 5.02 24.81
CA ARG A 27 -12.63 5.86 25.46
C ARG A 27 -11.93 6.71 24.44
N HIS A 28 -11.71 7.97 24.79
CA HIS A 28 -10.85 8.89 24.07
C HIS A 28 -9.55 9.08 24.86
N PHE A 29 -8.42 8.80 24.23
CA PHE A 29 -7.10 8.94 24.84
C PHE A 29 -6.29 10.04 24.14
N VAL A 30 -5.65 10.88 24.95
CA VAL A 30 -4.65 11.86 24.51
C VAL A 30 -3.38 11.59 25.30
N LEU A 31 -2.39 10.98 24.65
CA LEU A 31 -1.08 10.72 25.24
C LEU A 31 -0.11 11.85 24.88
N GLN A 32 0.79 12.17 25.80
CA GLN A 32 1.85 13.17 25.65
C GLN A 32 3.21 12.52 25.96
N SER A 33 4.30 13.08 25.42
CA SER A 33 5.67 12.50 25.51
C SER A 33 6.17 12.15 26.92
N GLN A 34 5.59 12.72 27.97
CA GLN A 34 5.97 12.43 29.38
C GLN A 34 5.08 11.37 30.06
N ALA A 35 4.02 10.90 29.38
CA ALA A 35 3.09 9.92 29.91
C ALA A 35 3.49 8.50 29.50
N SER A 36 3.66 7.62 30.50
CA SER A 36 3.87 6.19 30.25
C SER A 36 2.53 5.49 30.02
N TRP A 37 2.35 4.86 28.87
CA TRP A 37 1.28 3.89 28.66
C TRP A 37 1.62 2.59 29.37
N ASN A 38 0.77 2.15 30.30
CA ASN A 38 0.89 0.83 30.89
C ASN A 38 0.24 -0.19 29.95
N SER A 39 0.91 -1.32 29.74
CA SER A 39 0.38 -2.44 28.96
C SER A 39 -1.06 -2.75 29.35
N TYR A 40 -1.97 -2.65 28.38
CA TYR A 40 -3.40 -2.74 28.62
C TYR A 40 -3.93 -4.07 28.10
N ARG A 41 -4.23 -5.00 29.01
CA ARG A 41 -4.91 -6.24 28.65
C ARG A 41 -6.38 -5.97 28.37
N LEU A 42 -6.80 -6.23 27.13
CA LEU A 42 -8.15 -5.97 26.67
C LEU A 42 -9.18 -6.81 27.46
N PRO A 43 -10.13 -6.20 28.19
CA PRO A 43 -11.12 -6.93 28.99
C PRO A 43 -12.26 -7.52 28.14
N ALA A 44 -12.41 -7.05 26.90
CA ALA A 44 -13.40 -7.46 25.90
C ALA A 44 -12.80 -7.29 24.50
N SER A 45 -13.52 -7.69 23.44
CA SER A 45 -13.11 -7.36 22.07
C SER A 45 -13.09 -5.86 21.87
N SER A 46 -12.21 -5.36 21.02
CA SER A 46 -11.99 -3.93 20.88
C SER A 46 -11.70 -3.49 19.46
N PHE A 47 -12.15 -2.29 19.13
CA PHE A 47 -11.59 -1.50 18.05
C PHE A 47 -10.73 -0.37 18.62
N PHE A 48 -9.52 -0.25 18.09
CA PHE A 48 -8.61 0.86 18.33
C PHE A 48 -8.56 1.70 17.06
N TYR A 49 -8.68 3.03 17.19
CA TYR A 49 -8.69 3.94 16.06
C TYR A 49 -7.78 5.14 16.33
N ALA A 50 -6.66 5.22 15.61
CA ALA A 50 -5.73 6.34 15.71
C ALA A 50 -6.29 7.57 15.00
N CYS A 51 -6.11 8.77 15.57
CA CYS A 51 -6.66 10.01 14.99
C CYS A 51 -5.59 11.05 14.69
N LYS A 52 -4.60 11.22 15.59
CA LYS A 52 -3.60 12.27 15.44
C LYS A 52 -2.28 11.90 16.10
N GLY A 53 -1.18 12.28 15.46
CA GLY A 53 0.18 11.99 15.92
C GLY A 53 0.67 10.63 15.46
N ARG A 54 1.91 10.30 15.81
CA ARG A 54 2.56 9.05 15.44
C ARG A 54 2.90 8.24 16.69
N ALA A 55 2.61 6.96 16.63
CA ALA A 55 2.98 6.01 17.66
C ALA A 55 3.22 4.63 17.06
N THR A 56 4.01 3.85 17.77
CA THR A 56 4.12 2.42 17.57
C THR A 56 3.09 1.73 18.45
N VAL A 57 2.14 1.02 17.85
CA VAL A 57 1.09 0.30 18.57
C VAL A 57 1.37 -1.19 18.48
N ARG A 58 1.44 -1.88 19.62
CA ARG A 58 1.64 -3.32 19.68
C ARG A 58 0.37 -3.99 20.21
N LEU A 59 -0.16 -4.95 19.46
CA LEU A 59 -1.31 -5.76 19.85
C LEU A 59 -0.92 -7.24 19.87
N ASN A 60 -0.93 -7.84 21.06
CA ASN A 60 -0.56 -9.23 21.31
C ASN A 60 0.81 -9.62 20.73
N GLY A 61 1.82 -8.75 20.90
CA GLY A 61 3.18 -8.95 20.38
C GLY A 61 3.39 -8.50 18.93
N ARG A 62 2.32 -8.28 18.15
CA ARG A 62 2.42 -7.74 16.77
C ARG A 62 2.45 -6.24 16.78
N GLU A 63 3.32 -5.64 15.97
CA GLU A 63 3.59 -4.21 15.99
C GLU A 63 3.11 -3.53 14.71
N TYR A 64 2.49 -2.36 14.88
CA TYR A 64 1.88 -1.57 13.84
C TYR A 64 2.35 -0.12 13.96
N ALA A 65 2.79 0.47 12.85
CA ALA A 65 3.04 1.90 12.78
C ALA A 65 1.71 2.65 12.66
N ALA A 66 1.38 3.46 13.66
CA ALA A 66 0.17 4.27 13.69
C ALA A 66 0.47 5.70 13.21
N ASP A 67 0.83 5.82 11.93
CA ASP A 67 1.20 7.11 11.33
C ASP A 67 0.01 7.87 10.73
N ARG A 68 -1.04 7.15 10.29
CA ARG A 68 -2.24 7.73 9.67
C ARG A 68 -3.46 6.83 9.87
N PHE A 69 -4.43 7.27 10.68
CA PHE A 69 -5.75 6.66 10.88
C PHE A 69 -5.81 5.13 11.04
N LEU A 70 -4.76 4.53 11.62
CA LEU A 70 -4.69 3.09 11.82
C LEU A 70 -5.90 2.58 12.63
N LEU A 71 -6.62 1.61 12.08
CA LEU A 71 -7.69 0.88 12.75
C LEU A 71 -7.21 -0.54 13.05
N LEU A 72 -7.27 -0.92 14.32
CA LEU A 72 -6.96 -2.28 14.77
C LEU A 72 -8.19 -2.90 15.43
N HIS A 73 -8.42 -4.18 15.16
CA HIS A 73 -9.34 -5.00 15.91
C HIS A 73 -8.55 -6.01 16.77
N GLY A 74 -8.95 -6.14 18.03
CA GLY A 74 -8.31 -7.03 19.00
C GLY A 74 -9.34 -7.82 19.81
N GLY A 75 -9.02 -9.09 20.06
CA GLY A 75 -9.82 -9.96 20.92
C GLY A 75 -9.59 -9.71 22.41
N LYS A 76 -10.54 -10.15 23.23
CA LYS A 76 -10.43 -10.24 24.68
C LYS A 76 -9.16 -10.99 25.08
N GLY A 77 -8.42 -10.42 26.03
CA GLY A 77 -7.22 -11.01 26.62
C GLY A 77 -5.94 -10.66 25.87
N MET A 78 -6.01 -10.13 24.65
CA MET A 78 -4.86 -9.56 23.94
C MET A 78 -4.32 -8.34 24.70
N VAL A 79 -3.02 -8.10 24.57
CA VAL A 79 -2.33 -6.98 25.25
C VAL A 79 -2.09 -5.86 24.24
N LEU A 80 -2.53 -4.65 24.59
CA LEU A 80 -2.34 -3.43 23.81
C LEU A 80 -1.27 -2.56 24.48
N ASP A 81 -0.18 -2.30 23.76
CA ASP A 81 0.86 -1.36 24.13
C ASP A 81 0.91 -0.21 23.12
N VAL A 82 1.11 1.01 23.60
CA VAL A 82 1.24 2.20 22.76
C VAL A 82 2.52 2.92 23.16
N LYS A 83 3.49 2.99 22.25
CA LYS A 83 4.75 3.72 22.43
C LYS A 83 4.73 4.94 21.53
N LEU A 84 4.85 6.13 22.12
CA LEU A 84 4.82 7.38 21.36
C LEU A 84 6.10 7.53 20.55
N THR A 85 5.94 7.98 19.30
CA THR A 85 7.03 8.40 18.42
C THR A 85 7.01 9.91 18.21
N ASP A 86 5.88 10.55 18.49
CA ASP A 86 5.67 12.01 18.42
C ASP A 86 5.32 12.61 19.79
N GLU A 87 5.32 13.93 19.91
CA GLU A 87 5.07 14.62 21.19
C GLU A 87 3.67 14.36 21.77
N ARG A 88 2.71 14.07 20.87
CA ARG A 88 1.31 13.85 21.20
C ARG A 88 0.72 12.77 20.30
N PHE A 89 -0.05 11.86 20.89
CA PHE A 89 -0.78 10.83 20.17
C PHE A 89 -2.23 10.73 20.67
N VAL A 90 -3.20 10.71 19.75
CA VAL A 90 -4.64 10.72 20.03
C VAL A 90 -5.30 9.53 19.36
N PHE A 91 -6.09 8.78 20.12
CA PHE A 91 -6.82 7.62 19.62
C PHE A 91 -8.09 7.35 20.42
N TYR A 92 -8.98 6.55 19.85
CA TYR A 92 -10.14 6.00 20.51
C TYR A 92 -10.01 4.49 20.72
N LEU A 93 -10.55 4.00 21.84
CA LEU A 93 -10.67 2.58 22.13
C LEU A 93 -12.14 2.25 22.41
N ILE A 94 -12.74 1.44 21.56
CA ILE A 94 -14.13 0.99 21.64
C ILE A 94 -14.12 -0.46 22.09
N LEU A 95 -14.66 -0.75 23.28
CA LEU A 95 -14.77 -2.08 23.85
C LEU A 95 -16.18 -2.63 23.64
N TYR A 96 -16.31 -3.88 23.21
CA TYR A 96 -17.60 -4.50 22.97
C TYR A 96 -17.59 -6.00 23.27
N LYS A 97 -18.79 -6.56 23.45
CA LYS A 97 -19.05 -8.01 23.47
C LYS A 97 -20.02 -8.33 22.35
N ALA A 98 -19.74 -9.38 21.60
CA ALA A 98 -20.64 -9.91 20.58
C ALA A 98 -20.81 -11.42 20.75
N LYS A 99 -22.01 -11.91 20.45
CA LYS A 99 -22.31 -13.33 20.38
C LYS A 99 -23.25 -13.57 19.20
N THR A 100 -22.95 -14.57 18.39
CA THR A 100 -23.84 -15.00 17.31
C THR A 100 -25.11 -15.62 17.88
N MET A 101 -26.28 -15.12 17.47
CA MET A 101 -27.58 -15.57 17.97
C MET A 101 -28.15 -16.74 17.17
N LEU A 102 -27.92 -16.73 15.85
CA LEU A 102 -28.34 -17.77 14.94
C LEU A 102 -27.10 -18.29 14.19
N PRO A 103 -26.79 -19.59 14.25
CA PRO A 103 -25.70 -20.13 13.46
C PRO A 103 -26.02 -19.98 11.97
N SER A 104 -25.17 -19.27 11.25
CA SER A 104 -25.19 -19.18 9.80
C SER A 104 -24.70 -20.50 9.18
N PRO A 105 -24.97 -20.76 7.88
CA PRO A 105 -24.36 -21.88 7.17
C PRO A 105 -22.81 -21.88 7.23
N ALA A 106 -22.19 -20.69 7.33
CA ALA A 106 -20.75 -20.52 7.52
C ALA A 106 -20.27 -21.02 8.91
N ASP A 107 -21.12 -20.93 9.94
CA ASP A 107 -20.80 -21.46 11.27
C ASP A 107 -20.75 -23.00 11.30
N ARG A 108 -21.33 -23.70 10.31
CA ARG A 108 -21.29 -25.17 10.21
C ARG A 108 -19.96 -25.71 9.66
N THR A 109 -19.21 -24.89 8.91
CA THR A 109 -17.93 -25.28 8.31
C THR A 109 -16.74 -25.12 9.27
N LEU A 110 -16.90 -24.33 10.33
CA LEU A 110 -15.90 -24.07 11.36
C LEU A 110 -16.05 -25.03 12.57
N GLN A 111 -15.99 -26.35 12.33
CA GLN A 111 -16.17 -27.37 13.39
C GLN A 111 -15.04 -27.42 14.46
N ASN A 112 -14.00 -26.60 14.36
CA ASN A 112 -12.87 -26.61 15.31
C ASN A 112 -12.59 -25.28 16.04
N GLY A 113 -13.49 -24.27 15.98
CA GLY A 113 -13.22 -22.97 16.62
C GLY A 113 -14.43 -22.16 17.13
N GLY A 114 -15.66 -22.54 16.79
CA GLY A 114 -16.88 -21.86 17.24
C GLY A 114 -17.04 -20.42 16.69
N SER A 115 -18.28 -19.96 16.62
CA SER A 115 -18.65 -18.60 16.18
C SER A 115 -17.99 -17.47 17.02
N GLN A 116 -17.48 -17.78 18.21
CA GLN A 116 -16.69 -16.81 18.98
C GLN A 116 -15.31 -16.50 18.38
N ALA A 117 -14.71 -17.39 17.57
CA ALA A 117 -13.34 -17.21 17.10
C ALA A 117 -13.15 -15.97 16.19
N LEU A 118 -14.15 -15.62 15.38
CA LEU A 118 -14.05 -14.53 14.40
C LEU A 118 -14.20 -13.13 15.05
N PHE A 119 -15.04 -12.97 16.09
CA PHE A 119 -15.04 -11.74 16.92
C PHE A 119 -13.80 -11.59 17.81
N GLN A 120 -12.90 -12.57 17.80
CA GLN A 120 -11.61 -12.55 18.49
C GLN A 120 -10.44 -12.47 17.51
N LEU A 121 -10.69 -12.51 16.19
CA LEU A 121 -9.66 -12.49 15.17
C LEU A 121 -8.98 -11.11 15.13
N PRO A 122 -7.66 -11.01 15.33
CA PRO A 122 -6.97 -9.74 15.22
C PRO A 122 -6.81 -9.37 13.74
N TYR A 123 -7.13 -8.13 13.39
CA TYR A 123 -6.88 -7.58 12.07
C TYR A 123 -6.59 -6.09 12.12
N ALA A 124 -5.94 -5.59 11.07
CA ALA A 124 -5.56 -4.18 10.91
C ALA A 124 -5.98 -3.68 9.54
N LEU A 125 -6.33 -2.40 9.47
CA LEU A 125 -6.52 -1.68 8.22
C LEU A 125 -6.21 -0.20 8.38
N VAL A 126 -5.71 0.42 7.31
CA VAL A 126 -5.72 1.88 7.16
C VAL A 126 -6.93 2.21 6.30
N PRO A 127 -7.94 2.93 6.84
CA PRO A 127 -9.16 3.21 6.11
C PRO A 127 -8.90 4.01 4.83
N LEU A 128 -9.58 3.67 3.74
CA LEU A 128 -9.59 4.51 2.53
C LEU A 128 -10.33 5.83 2.77
N GLU A 129 -11.40 5.74 3.57
CA GLU A 129 -12.28 6.84 3.92
C GLU A 129 -12.17 7.08 5.43
N PRO A 130 -11.01 7.58 5.92
CA PRO A 130 -10.74 7.68 7.35
C PRO A 130 -11.64 8.71 8.03
N THR A 131 -11.96 9.82 7.38
CA THR A 131 -12.78 10.89 7.96
C THR A 131 -14.20 10.44 8.28
N GLY A 132 -14.83 9.63 7.42
CA GLY A 132 -16.16 9.08 7.68
C GLY A 132 -16.19 8.15 8.90
N LEU A 133 -15.19 7.27 9.04
CA LEU A 133 -15.04 6.45 10.24
C LEU A 133 -14.74 7.30 11.48
N TYR A 134 -13.90 8.34 11.34
CA TYR A 134 -13.59 9.25 12.43
C TYR A 134 -14.86 9.96 12.95
N ASP A 135 -15.73 10.45 12.06
CA ASP A 135 -16.99 11.09 12.44
C ASP A 135 -17.88 10.14 13.24
N LEU A 136 -17.98 8.87 12.82
CA LEU A 136 -18.72 7.84 13.55
C LEU A 136 -18.11 7.56 14.93
N VAL A 137 -16.78 7.47 15.02
CA VAL A 137 -16.08 7.24 16.30
C VAL A 137 -16.28 8.41 17.26
N VAL A 138 -16.18 9.66 16.78
CA VAL A 138 -16.39 10.87 17.59
C VAL A 138 -17.84 10.98 18.02
N ALA A 139 -18.80 10.75 17.12
CA ALA A 139 -20.23 10.73 17.45
C ALA A 139 -20.51 9.67 18.53
N MET A 140 -20.01 8.44 18.34
CA MET A 140 -20.17 7.35 19.29
C MET A 140 -19.59 7.68 20.67
N ALA A 141 -18.42 8.34 20.72
CA ALA A 141 -17.82 8.76 21.98
C ALA A 141 -18.65 9.83 22.69
N ARG A 142 -19.16 10.84 21.96
CA ARG A 142 -20.05 11.86 22.52
C ARG A 142 -21.35 11.26 23.05
N GLU A 143 -21.94 10.35 22.30
CA GLU A 143 -23.14 9.61 22.69
C GLU A 143 -22.88 8.74 23.93
N TRP A 144 -21.70 8.13 24.02
CA TRP A 144 -21.28 7.34 25.18
C TRP A 144 -21.10 8.20 26.44
N GLU A 145 -20.46 9.37 26.31
CA GLU A 145 -20.30 10.35 27.39
C GLU A 145 -21.66 10.91 27.85
N ALA A 146 -22.55 11.21 26.90
CA ALA A 146 -23.92 11.65 27.15
C ALA A 146 -24.85 10.56 27.72
N GLN A 147 -24.34 9.33 27.93
CA GLN A 147 -25.09 8.17 28.42
C GLN A 147 -26.20 7.69 27.46
N GLU A 148 -26.16 8.07 26.17
CA GLU A 148 -27.09 7.63 25.13
C GLU A 148 -26.72 6.23 24.61
N ARG A 149 -26.75 5.22 25.50
CA ARG A 149 -26.21 3.87 25.24
C ARG A 149 -26.80 3.19 24.00
N LEU A 150 -28.10 3.37 23.76
CA LEU A 150 -28.78 2.79 22.59
C LEU A 150 -28.32 3.46 21.29
N ARG A 151 -28.14 4.78 21.30
CA ARG A 151 -27.66 5.53 20.15
C ARG A 151 -26.21 5.20 19.84
N ALA A 152 -25.34 5.18 20.86
CA ALA A 152 -23.96 4.74 20.74
C ALA A 152 -23.86 3.30 20.19
N LYS A 153 -24.78 2.40 20.58
CA LYS A 153 -24.88 1.06 20.00
C LYS A 153 -25.30 1.10 18.51
N GLY A 154 -26.24 1.96 18.13
CA GLY A 154 -26.62 2.17 16.72
C GLY A 154 -25.43 2.67 15.89
N THR A 155 -24.75 3.70 16.36
CA THR A 155 -23.55 4.27 15.73
C THR A 155 -22.42 3.25 15.66
N PHE A 156 -22.26 2.40 16.68
CA PHE A 156 -21.31 1.28 16.64
C PHE A 156 -21.60 0.29 15.51
N LEU A 157 -22.86 -0.08 15.30
CA LEU A 157 -23.22 -0.99 14.20
C LEU A 157 -22.97 -0.34 12.83
N GLN A 158 -23.23 0.97 12.70
CA GLN A 158 -22.88 1.72 11.50
C GLN A 158 -21.36 1.74 11.27
N PHE A 159 -20.58 2.02 12.31
CA PHE A 159 -19.12 1.95 12.25
C PHE A 159 -18.63 0.57 11.81
N VAL A 160 -19.16 -0.52 12.40
CA VAL A 160 -18.82 -1.89 11.99
C VAL A 160 -19.16 -2.14 10.52
N HIS A 161 -20.33 -1.68 10.05
CA HIS A 161 -20.72 -1.81 8.65
C HIS A 161 -19.68 -1.17 7.72
N GLU A 162 -19.28 0.07 7.99
CA GLU A 162 -18.27 0.77 7.20
C GLU A 162 -16.91 0.07 7.21
N VAL A 163 -16.49 -0.43 8.37
CA VAL A 163 -15.26 -1.23 8.50
C VAL A 163 -15.32 -2.48 7.62
N MET A 164 -16.44 -3.21 7.62
CA MET A 164 -16.62 -4.40 6.78
C MET A 164 -16.62 -4.05 5.28
N GLN A 165 -17.29 -2.96 4.88
CA GLN A 165 -17.28 -2.48 3.49
C GLN A 165 -15.86 -2.19 3.01
N GLN A 166 -15.06 -1.51 3.83
CA GLN A 166 -13.67 -1.20 3.48
C GLN A 166 -12.79 -2.46 3.43
N LEU A 167 -12.98 -3.42 4.33
CA LEU A 167 -12.29 -4.71 4.26
C LEU A 167 -12.65 -5.51 3.00
N MET A 168 -13.92 -5.53 2.58
CA MET A 168 -14.33 -6.22 1.34
C MET A 168 -13.67 -5.61 0.09
N ARG A 169 -13.44 -4.30 0.08
CA ARG A 169 -12.81 -3.60 -1.05
C ARG A 169 -11.30 -3.86 -1.14
N HIS A 170 -10.58 -3.91 -0.02
CA HIS A 170 -9.10 -3.94 -0.01
C HIS A 170 -8.44 -5.17 0.63
N GLY A 171 -9.21 -6.09 1.22
CA GLY A 171 -8.67 -7.18 2.02
C GLY A 171 -8.15 -6.71 3.38
N PHE A 172 -7.52 -7.61 4.14
CA PHE A 172 -6.83 -7.22 5.35
C PHE A 172 -5.53 -6.49 4.99
N GLN A 173 -5.05 -5.57 5.83
CA GLN A 173 -3.70 -5.05 5.66
C GLN A 173 -2.70 -6.20 5.88
N GLN A 174 -2.15 -6.75 4.79
CA GLN A 174 -0.90 -7.49 4.88
C GLN A 174 0.21 -6.51 5.28
N GLU A 175 0.98 -6.94 6.29
CA GLU A 175 2.06 -6.24 6.95
C GLU A 175 2.88 -5.32 6.02
N GLN A 176 2.74 -4.00 6.16
CA GLN A 176 3.87 -3.12 5.85
C GLN A 176 4.67 -2.99 7.13
N GLU A 177 5.67 -3.86 7.27
CA GLU A 177 6.69 -3.71 8.30
C GLU A 177 7.27 -2.29 8.26
N PRO A 178 7.42 -1.60 9.42
CA PRO A 178 7.97 -0.26 9.47
C PRO A 178 9.28 -0.18 8.72
N LEU A 179 9.49 0.91 7.95
CA LEU A 179 10.71 1.08 7.15
C LEU A 179 11.98 0.87 7.98
N ALA A 180 12.01 1.35 9.23
CA ALA A 180 13.14 1.13 10.13
C ALA A 180 13.47 -0.35 10.33
N ARG A 181 12.44 -1.19 10.54
CA ARG A 181 12.58 -2.63 10.72
C ARG A 181 12.91 -3.36 9.44
N ARG A 182 12.34 -2.93 8.31
CA ARG A 182 12.75 -3.42 6.99
C ARG A 182 14.23 -3.16 6.73
N VAL A 183 14.72 -1.98 7.11
CA VAL A 183 16.13 -1.61 7.00
C VAL A 183 16.97 -2.45 7.97
N VAL A 184 16.57 -2.58 9.23
CA VAL A 184 17.30 -3.42 10.22
C VAL A 184 17.36 -4.88 9.80
N ARG A 185 16.24 -5.47 9.36
CA ARG A 185 16.21 -6.84 8.85
C ARG A 185 17.12 -6.99 7.63
N PHE A 186 17.10 -6.03 6.71
CA PHE A 186 18.02 -6.04 5.58
C PHE A 186 19.49 -6.04 6.04
N LEU A 187 19.84 -5.21 7.04
CA LEU A 187 21.18 -5.21 7.63
C LEU A 187 21.51 -6.55 8.29
N GLU A 188 20.56 -7.21 8.94
CA GLU A 188 20.72 -8.54 9.56
C GLU A 188 20.85 -9.68 8.56
N GLU A 189 20.19 -9.59 7.41
CA GLU A 189 20.27 -10.58 6.33
C GLU A 189 21.57 -10.40 5.51
N HIS A 190 22.04 -9.17 5.36
CA HIS A 190 23.15 -8.82 4.48
C HIS A 190 24.43 -8.40 5.22
N TYR A 191 24.50 -8.57 6.55
CA TYR A 191 25.66 -8.11 7.34
C TYR A 191 27.01 -8.65 6.86
N ARG A 192 27.05 -9.76 6.10
CA ARG A 192 28.29 -10.36 5.59
C ARG A 192 28.85 -9.68 4.35
N THR A 193 28.06 -8.87 3.64
CA THR A 193 28.48 -8.17 2.41
C THR A 193 28.93 -6.73 2.72
N ARG A 194 29.56 -6.05 1.75
CA ARG A 194 29.87 -4.62 1.93
C ARG A 194 28.56 -3.82 1.90
N ILE A 195 28.30 -3.06 2.97
CA ILE A 195 27.16 -2.15 3.09
C ILE A 195 27.70 -0.73 3.24
N SER A 196 27.28 0.18 2.36
CA SER A 196 27.49 1.63 2.51
C SER A 196 26.17 2.35 2.76
N LEU A 197 26.23 3.60 3.23
CA LEU A 197 25.03 4.40 3.46
C LEU A 197 24.35 4.78 2.14
N GLU A 198 25.13 4.95 1.08
CA GLU A 198 24.68 5.24 -0.29
C GLU A 198 23.94 4.03 -0.87
N SER A 199 24.50 2.81 -0.76
CA SER A 199 23.81 1.59 -1.21
C SER A 199 22.52 1.33 -0.45
N LEU A 200 22.47 1.70 0.84
CA LEU A 200 21.27 1.58 1.66
C LEU A 200 20.22 2.61 1.25
N ALA A 201 20.64 3.85 0.96
CA ALA A 201 19.81 4.93 0.47
C ALA A 201 19.14 4.59 -0.86
N GLU A 202 19.91 4.08 -1.81
CA GLU A 202 19.43 3.64 -3.12
C GLU A 202 18.45 2.46 -3.00
N HIS A 203 18.80 1.43 -2.22
CA HIS A 203 17.96 0.23 -2.06
C HIS A 203 16.57 0.55 -1.51
N PHE A 204 16.51 1.44 -0.52
CA PHE A 204 15.26 1.82 0.13
C PHE A 204 14.58 3.04 -0.52
N CYS A 205 15.23 3.71 -1.46
CA CYS A 205 14.75 4.94 -2.11
C CYS A 205 14.54 6.11 -1.12
N TYR A 206 15.44 6.27 -0.15
CA TYR A 206 15.42 7.38 0.81
C TYR A 206 16.81 7.99 0.94
N SER A 207 16.90 9.26 1.34
CA SER A 207 18.20 9.88 1.61
C SER A 207 18.97 9.12 2.71
N ALA A 208 20.29 9.00 2.55
CA ALA A 208 21.18 8.39 3.54
C ALA A 208 21.02 9.04 4.94
N ARG A 209 20.78 10.36 4.98
CA ARG A 209 20.52 11.11 6.21
C ARG A 209 19.23 10.67 6.89
N TYR A 210 18.15 10.45 6.12
CA TYR A 210 16.88 9.99 6.64
C TYR A 210 16.99 8.57 7.20
N LEU A 211 17.60 7.65 6.46
CA LEU A 211 17.80 6.27 6.92
C LEU A 211 18.71 6.18 8.15
N THR A 212 19.78 6.98 8.20
CA THR A 212 20.67 7.02 9.36
C THR A 212 19.92 7.47 10.61
N ARG A 213 19.12 8.53 10.50
CA ARG A 213 18.28 9.00 11.60
C ARG A 213 17.27 7.93 12.02
N LEU A 214 16.58 7.34 11.05
CA LEU A 214 15.53 6.34 11.26
C LEU A 214 16.05 5.07 11.96
N VAL A 215 17.17 4.52 11.50
CA VAL A 215 17.80 3.33 12.12
C VAL A 215 18.37 3.66 13.49
N LYS A 216 18.91 4.87 13.68
CA LYS A 216 19.40 5.32 14.99
C LYS A 216 18.28 5.52 16.00
N GLU A 217 17.11 5.98 15.57
CA GLU A 217 15.91 6.08 16.41
C GLU A 217 15.40 4.69 16.84
N GLU A 218 15.47 3.68 15.97
CA GLU A 218 15.02 2.32 16.28
C GLU A 218 16.05 1.51 17.10
N THR A 219 17.33 1.60 16.74
CA THR A 219 18.40 0.70 17.26
C THR A 219 19.39 1.37 18.23
N GLY A 220 19.35 2.71 18.35
CA GLY A 220 20.35 3.51 19.06
C GLY A 220 21.67 3.70 18.29
N HIS A 221 21.85 3.03 17.15
CA HIS A 221 23.09 3.01 16.37
C HIS A 221 22.88 3.50 14.95
N SER A 222 23.92 4.06 14.31
CA SER A 222 23.85 4.29 12.86
C SER A 222 23.78 2.94 12.12
N PRO A 223 23.30 2.89 10.87
CA PRO A 223 23.26 1.64 10.09
C PRO A 223 24.61 0.92 10.03
N ILE A 224 25.71 1.67 9.88
CA ILE A 224 27.06 1.10 9.81
C ILE A 224 27.52 0.58 11.18
N ASP A 225 27.27 1.35 12.25
CA ASP A 225 27.61 0.92 13.62
C ASP A 225 26.81 -0.32 14.05
N TYR A 226 25.56 -0.43 13.58
CA TYR A 226 24.70 -1.58 13.82
C TYR A 226 25.30 -2.84 13.17
N VAL A 227 25.66 -2.77 11.89
CA VAL A 227 26.31 -3.89 11.18
C VAL A 227 27.63 -4.27 11.83
N ILE A 228 28.47 -3.29 12.22
CA ILE A 228 29.72 -3.58 12.93
C ILE A 228 29.45 -4.36 14.21
N SER A 229 28.50 -3.90 15.03
CA SER A 229 28.16 -4.56 16.29
C SER A 229 27.62 -5.97 16.06
N LEU A 230 26.74 -6.16 15.09
CA LEU A 230 26.21 -7.46 14.71
C LEU A 230 27.31 -8.43 14.25
N ARG A 231 28.27 -7.96 13.45
CA ARG A 231 29.44 -8.74 13.03
C ARG A 231 30.30 -9.16 14.22
N MET A 232 30.51 -8.26 15.20
CA MET A 232 31.29 -8.58 16.40
C MET A 232 30.58 -9.63 17.27
N GLU A 233 29.27 -9.54 17.44
CA GLU A 233 28.50 -10.57 18.16
C GLU A 233 28.58 -11.93 17.47
N LYS A 234 28.43 -11.98 16.13
CA LYS A 234 28.61 -13.24 15.37
C LYS A 234 30.04 -13.77 15.43
N ALA A 235 31.04 -12.90 15.49
CA ALA A 235 32.42 -13.33 15.70
C ALA A 235 32.63 -13.95 17.10
N LYS A 236 32.02 -13.39 18.15
CA LYS A 236 32.08 -13.97 19.51
C LYS A 236 31.45 -15.37 19.55
N GLU A 237 30.28 -15.55 18.92
CA GLU A 237 29.61 -16.85 18.81
C GLU A 237 30.53 -17.91 18.18
N LEU A 238 31.20 -17.56 17.07
CA LEU A 238 32.12 -18.47 16.37
C LEU A 238 33.39 -18.77 17.16
N LEU A 239 33.97 -17.76 17.81
CA LEU A 239 35.17 -17.91 18.65
C LEU A 239 34.92 -18.80 19.88
N ALA A 240 33.68 -18.84 20.37
CA ALA A 240 33.29 -19.64 21.52
C ALA A 240 32.83 -21.06 21.14
N GLY A 241 32.24 -21.22 19.95
CA GLY A 241 31.58 -22.47 19.55
C GLY A 241 32.33 -23.33 18.52
N THR A 242 33.43 -22.85 17.95
CA THR A 242 34.12 -23.53 16.84
C THR A 242 35.65 -23.42 16.93
N ASP A 243 36.36 -24.33 16.25
CA ASP A 243 37.82 -24.28 16.06
C ASP A 243 38.21 -23.52 14.78
N ALA A 244 37.32 -22.66 14.25
CA ALA A 244 37.57 -21.93 13.01
C ALA A 244 38.78 -20.98 13.14
N THR A 245 39.59 -20.90 12.09
CA THR A 245 40.74 -20.00 12.05
C THR A 245 40.30 -18.53 12.02
N MET A 246 41.17 -17.62 12.46
CA MET A 246 40.85 -16.17 12.43
C MET A 246 40.53 -15.66 11.03
N GLN A 247 41.11 -16.28 10.00
CA GLN A 247 40.85 -15.94 8.60
C GLN A 247 39.45 -16.38 8.17
N GLU A 248 39.02 -17.57 8.55
CA GLU A 248 37.66 -18.08 8.28
C GLU A 248 36.61 -17.27 9.03
N ILE A 249 36.86 -16.93 10.31
CA ILE A 249 35.93 -16.11 11.10
C ILE A 249 35.80 -14.71 10.51
N ALA A 250 36.92 -14.06 10.17
CA ALA A 250 36.90 -12.73 9.55
C ALA A 250 36.14 -12.75 8.22
N ALA A 251 36.41 -13.73 7.36
CA ALA A 251 35.71 -13.88 6.08
C ALA A 251 34.21 -14.13 6.27
N PHE A 252 33.84 -14.99 7.23
CA PHE A 252 32.44 -15.35 7.50
C PHE A 252 31.61 -14.16 7.98
N VAL A 253 32.17 -13.28 8.83
CA VAL A 253 31.47 -12.09 9.31
C VAL A 253 31.62 -10.89 8.35
N GLY A 254 32.25 -11.06 7.19
CA GLY A 254 32.28 -10.04 6.12
C GLY A 254 33.47 -9.08 6.14
N TYR A 255 34.63 -9.50 6.66
CA TYR A 255 35.91 -8.78 6.56
C TYR A 255 36.91 -9.56 5.71
N GLN A 256 37.51 -8.89 4.72
CA GLN A 256 38.58 -9.46 3.90
C GLN A 256 39.95 -9.37 4.58
N ASP A 257 40.16 -8.35 5.42
CA ASP A 257 41.42 -8.12 6.13
C ASP A 257 41.30 -8.57 7.60
N VAL A 258 42.04 -9.63 7.94
CA VAL A 258 42.09 -10.25 9.28
C VAL A 258 42.69 -9.30 10.32
N LEU A 259 43.66 -8.47 9.94
CA LEU A 259 44.28 -7.50 10.85
C LEU A 259 43.32 -6.36 11.15
N TYR A 260 42.58 -5.89 10.14
CA TYR A 260 41.52 -4.90 10.33
C TYR A 260 40.42 -5.42 11.26
N PHE A 261 39.92 -6.64 10.99
CA PHE A 261 38.96 -7.31 11.87
C PHE A 261 39.47 -7.42 13.31
N SER A 262 40.70 -7.88 13.51
CA SER A 262 41.26 -8.07 14.86
C SER A 262 41.37 -6.76 15.66
N ARG A 263 41.73 -5.65 15.00
CA ARG A 263 41.75 -4.33 15.63
C ARG A 263 40.34 -3.85 15.98
N LEU A 264 39.38 -4.05 15.08
CA LEU A 264 38.00 -3.64 15.28
C LEU A 264 37.32 -4.46 16.39
N PHE A 265 37.57 -5.77 16.43
CA PHE A 265 37.11 -6.65 17.49
C PHE A 265 37.65 -6.20 18.84
N LYS A 266 38.97 -5.95 18.96
CA LYS A 266 39.56 -5.42 20.20
C LYS A 266 38.97 -4.07 20.61
N LYS A 267 38.67 -3.19 19.65
CA LYS A 267 38.03 -1.90 19.92
C LYS A 267 36.62 -2.06 20.49
N HIS A 268 35.86 -3.05 20.00
CA HIS A 268 34.46 -3.26 20.38
C HIS A 268 34.31 -4.11 21.65
N THR A 269 35.17 -5.12 21.84
CA THR A 269 35.07 -6.08 22.95
C THR A 269 36.08 -5.83 24.08
N GLY A 270 37.08 -4.97 23.86
CA GLY A 270 38.19 -4.72 24.79
C GLY A 270 39.31 -5.77 24.75
N MET A 271 39.13 -6.88 24.04
CA MET A 271 40.06 -8.02 24.01
C MET A 271 40.37 -8.46 22.58
N THR A 272 41.53 -9.07 22.35
CA THR A 272 41.82 -9.64 21.01
C THR A 272 40.98 -10.90 20.76
N PRO A 273 40.65 -11.24 19.51
CA PRO A 273 39.90 -12.46 19.18
C PRO A 273 40.50 -13.73 19.80
N SER A 274 41.83 -13.87 19.76
CA SER A 274 42.55 -15.02 20.32
C SER A 274 42.45 -15.08 21.86
N ALA A 275 42.50 -13.94 22.55
CA ALA A 275 42.31 -13.90 23.99
C ALA A 275 40.87 -14.25 24.40
N PHE A 276 39.88 -13.82 23.59
CA PHE A 276 38.46 -14.12 23.82
C PHE A 276 38.17 -15.62 23.68
N SER A 277 38.70 -16.27 22.64
CA SER A 277 38.57 -17.73 22.44
C SER A 277 39.19 -18.52 23.61
N GLY A 278 40.36 -18.11 24.11
CA GLY A 278 41.00 -18.73 25.27
C GLY A 278 40.18 -18.62 26.57
N GLN A 279 39.37 -17.57 26.74
CA GLN A 279 38.47 -17.42 27.89
C GLN A 279 37.18 -18.23 27.74
N ALA A 280 36.57 -18.26 26.54
CA ALA A 280 35.33 -19.00 26.31
C ALA A 280 35.49 -20.51 26.59
N LEU A 281 36.66 -21.07 26.26
CA LEU A 281 37.03 -22.47 26.54
C LEU A 281 37.23 -22.79 28.04
N THR A 282 37.32 -21.79 28.92
CA THR A 282 37.53 -22.00 30.37
C THR A 282 36.24 -21.99 31.20
N THR A 283 35.07 -21.79 30.58
CA THR A 283 33.79 -21.90 31.29
C THR A 283 33.28 -23.35 31.16
N PRO A 284 33.16 -24.14 32.23
CA PRO A 284 32.67 -25.51 32.12
C PRO A 284 31.21 -25.46 31.66
N ALA A 285 30.94 -25.99 30.46
CA ALA A 285 29.59 -26.28 30.01
C ALA A 285 28.98 -27.32 30.96
N VAL A 286 28.12 -26.87 31.87
CA VAL A 286 27.26 -27.78 32.64
C VAL A 286 26.34 -28.47 31.63
N PRO A 287 26.37 -29.80 31.48
CA PRO A 287 25.47 -30.49 30.58
C PRO A 287 24.06 -30.38 31.15
N ASP A 288 23.11 -29.90 30.35
CA ASP A 288 21.69 -29.92 30.66
C ASP A 288 21.29 -31.33 31.11
N ARG A 289 20.95 -31.48 32.40
CA ARG A 289 20.39 -32.72 32.94
C ARG A 289 18.87 -32.72 32.66
N PRO A 290 18.31 -33.69 31.92
CA PRO A 290 16.89 -33.71 31.60
C PRO A 290 16.00 -34.29 32.73
N TYR A 291 16.46 -34.31 33.99
CA TYR A 291 15.65 -34.78 35.12
C TYR A 291 15.97 -34.03 36.41
N GLY A 292 15.00 -33.22 36.88
CA GLY A 292 14.98 -32.61 38.20
C GLY A 292 13.56 -32.67 38.78
N LYS A 293 13.42 -33.42 39.87
CA LYS A 293 12.17 -33.86 40.54
C LYS A 293 11.18 -32.74 40.95
N PRO A 294 9.89 -33.08 41.11
CA PRO A 294 8.86 -32.17 41.59
C PRO A 294 9.01 -31.90 43.10
N GLY A 295 9.10 -30.63 43.48
CA GLY A 295 9.14 -30.19 44.88
C GLY A 295 7.76 -30.20 45.52
N LEU A 296 7.29 -31.35 45.98
CA LEU A 296 6.36 -31.47 47.10
C LEU A 296 7.18 -31.98 48.29
N SER A 297 7.51 -31.09 49.22
CA SER A 297 8.01 -31.49 50.55
C SER A 297 6.86 -31.43 51.53
N ILE A 298 6.58 -32.60 52.10
CA ILE A 298 5.62 -32.88 53.16
C ILE A 298 6.37 -32.62 54.47
N VAL A 299 6.19 -31.44 55.09
CA VAL A 299 6.23 -31.11 56.54
C VAL A 299 6.23 -29.58 56.72
N ASP A 300 5.44 -29.14 57.71
CA ASP A 300 4.96 -27.79 58.04
C ASP A 300 5.73 -27.25 59.27
N GLU A 301 6.10 -25.97 59.31
CA GLU A 301 6.48 -25.34 60.58
C GLU A 301 5.99 -23.89 60.72
N LYS A 302 5.34 -23.67 61.86
CA LYS A 302 4.50 -22.55 62.26
C LYS A 302 5.25 -21.57 63.18
N ARG A 303 4.76 -20.32 63.13
CA ARG A 303 4.45 -19.35 64.23
C ARG A 303 5.53 -18.44 64.83
N GLY A 304 5.09 -17.18 64.98
CA GLY A 304 5.38 -16.25 66.10
C GLY A 304 6.07 -14.94 65.70
N SER A 305 5.86 -13.74 66.26
CA SER A 305 4.72 -13.00 66.83
C SER A 305 5.27 -11.69 67.44
N TYR A 306 4.58 -10.54 67.24
CA TYR A 306 4.58 -9.29 68.03
C TYR A 306 5.76 -8.27 68.03
N SER A 307 5.47 -7.10 67.43
CA SER A 307 5.59 -5.66 67.85
C SER A 307 6.64 -5.14 68.86
N VAL A 308 7.14 -3.90 68.65
CA VAL A 308 6.76 -2.64 69.38
C VAL A 308 7.70 -1.46 69.03
N ASN A 309 7.13 -0.24 69.07
CA ASN A 309 7.65 1.15 69.05
C ASN A 309 7.75 1.88 67.68
N ASP A 310 7.21 3.10 67.48
CA ASP A 310 6.85 4.17 68.45
C ASP A 310 5.77 5.18 67.93
N ASN A 311 4.89 5.61 68.86
CA ASN A 311 4.09 6.86 69.05
C ASN A 311 3.71 7.80 67.87
N ARG A 312 2.43 8.14 67.56
CA ARG A 312 1.29 8.83 68.28
C ARG A 312 1.58 10.34 68.60
N TYR A 313 0.91 11.36 68.03
CA TYR A 313 -0.45 11.86 68.30
C TYR A 313 -0.96 13.00 67.35
N GLN A 314 -2.30 13.07 67.17
CA GLN A 314 -3.20 14.26 67.02
C GLN A 314 -3.13 15.09 65.71
N ARG A 315 -4.22 15.52 65.02
CA ARG A 315 -5.65 15.89 65.30
C ARG A 315 -6.48 15.71 64.00
N SER A 316 -7.60 14.97 63.93
CA SER A 316 -9.00 15.23 64.35
C SER A 316 -9.84 16.19 63.48
N PHE A 317 -11.01 15.67 63.04
CA PHE A 317 -12.35 16.26 62.71
C PHE A 317 -12.81 15.91 61.28
N GLY A 318 -13.95 15.26 60.98
CA GLY A 318 -15.20 14.86 61.67
C GLY A 318 -16.29 14.85 60.57
N GLY A 319 -17.33 14.00 60.49
CA GLY A 319 -17.91 13.00 61.37
C GLY A 319 -18.91 12.08 60.61
N ILE A 320 -19.72 11.34 61.37
CA ILE A 320 -20.35 10.05 61.01
C ILE A 320 -21.91 10.10 61.09
N VAL A 321 -22.57 9.44 60.11
CA VAL A 321 -23.87 8.68 60.09
C VAL A 321 -25.24 9.38 60.21
N ARG A 322 -26.18 8.96 59.33
CA ARG A 322 -27.49 8.33 59.69
C ARG A 322 -28.21 7.66 58.51
N MET A 323 -28.60 6.39 58.70
CA MET A 323 -29.69 5.72 57.98
C MET A 323 -31.03 6.12 58.60
N ASN A 324 -32.05 6.41 57.78
CA ASN A 324 -33.43 6.03 58.12
C ASN A 324 -34.35 5.87 56.89
N LYS A 325 -35.38 5.06 57.11
CA LYS A 325 -36.35 4.44 56.20
C LYS A 325 -37.46 5.38 55.70
N LYS A 326 -38.04 4.97 54.55
CA LYS A 326 -39.44 5.11 54.05
C LYS A 326 -40.03 6.52 53.90
N SER A 327 -40.60 6.81 52.73
CA SER A 327 -42.06 6.95 52.50
C SER A 327 -42.36 7.71 51.20
N THR A 328 -43.57 7.50 50.71
CA THR A 328 -44.17 7.76 49.40
C THR A 328 -44.64 9.19 49.12
N ARG A 329 -44.81 9.50 47.81
CA ARG A 329 -45.84 10.35 47.17
C ARG A 329 -45.80 11.87 47.42
N HIS A 330 -45.37 12.60 46.37
CA HIS A 330 -46.08 13.72 45.71
C HIS A 330 -45.54 13.75 44.27
N MET A 331 -46.20 13.15 43.28
CA MET A 331 -47.41 13.61 42.58
C MET A 331 -47.23 14.98 41.91
N ALA A 332 -46.89 14.90 40.61
CA ALA A 332 -47.66 15.52 39.53
C ALA A 332 -47.70 17.06 39.40
N THR A 333 -46.65 17.80 39.74
CA THR A 333 -46.69 19.28 39.63
C THR A 333 -45.56 19.94 38.83
N LEU A 334 -44.72 19.19 38.09
CA LEU A 334 -43.74 19.80 37.18
C LEU A 334 -43.82 19.37 35.71
N PHE A 335 -44.80 18.53 35.36
CA PHE A 335 -45.07 18.13 33.97
C PHE A 335 -46.08 19.04 33.24
N MET A 336 -46.45 20.17 33.84
CA MET A 336 -47.56 21.03 33.40
C MET A 336 -47.15 22.52 33.26
N VAL A 337 -45.88 22.80 32.91
CA VAL A 337 -45.41 24.18 32.62
C VAL A 337 -44.57 24.28 31.33
N SER A 338 -44.06 23.17 30.78
CA SER A 338 -43.25 23.22 29.54
C SER A 338 -44.03 22.90 28.25
N LEU A 339 -45.33 22.56 28.33
CA LEU A 339 -46.18 22.27 27.17
C LEU A 339 -47.02 23.48 26.68
N ALA A 340 -46.66 24.70 27.07
CA ALA A 340 -47.39 25.93 26.72
C ALA A 340 -46.60 26.91 25.82
N LEU A 341 -45.48 26.49 25.22
CA LEU A 341 -44.63 27.35 24.38
C LEU A 341 -44.52 26.92 22.91
N LEU A 342 -45.36 25.99 22.43
CA LEU A 342 -45.30 25.47 21.04
C LEU A 342 -46.54 25.73 20.17
N VAL A 343 -47.38 26.73 20.49
CA VAL A 343 -48.42 27.16 19.55
C VAL A 343 -48.56 28.69 19.56
N SER A 344 -47.83 29.37 18.69
CA SER A 344 -48.29 30.59 18.00
C SER A 344 -47.23 31.06 16.99
N ALA A 345 -47.50 30.82 15.71
CA ALA A 345 -47.25 31.75 14.58
C ALA A 345 -47.14 30.98 13.26
N CYS A 346 -48.28 30.59 12.71
CA CYS A 346 -48.45 30.57 11.26
C CYS A 346 -49.00 31.94 10.84
N SER A 347 -48.46 32.55 9.77
CA SER A 347 -49.26 33.06 8.64
C SER A 347 -48.43 33.93 7.69
N GLY A 348 -48.65 33.73 6.38
CA GLY A 348 -48.15 34.61 5.33
C GLY A 348 -48.11 33.89 3.97
N THR A 349 -49.21 33.98 3.22
CA THR A 349 -49.50 33.25 1.97
C THR A 349 -49.46 34.15 0.72
N ALA A 350 -49.15 33.53 -0.43
CA ALA A 350 -49.68 33.75 -1.80
C ALA A 350 -48.90 34.58 -2.87
N SER A 351 -48.67 33.90 -4.02
CA SER A 351 -48.17 34.28 -5.38
C SER A 351 -49.22 35.01 -6.26
N PRO A 352 -49.14 35.20 -7.62
CA PRO A 352 -48.12 34.94 -8.70
C PRO A 352 -47.87 36.19 -9.63
N THR A 353 -47.04 36.24 -10.69
CA THR A 353 -47.14 35.69 -12.10
C THR A 353 -46.00 36.37 -12.96
N PRO A 354 -45.66 35.91 -14.19
CA PRO A 354 -44.38 36.11 -14.86
C PRO A 354 -44.34 37.26 -15.90
N GLN A 355 -43.13 37.72 -16.25
CA GLN A 355 -42.89 38.54 -17.44
C GLN A 355 -41.67 38.05 -18.21
N ALA A 356 -41.91 37.71 -19.48
CA ALA A 356 -40.92 37.52 -20.50
C ALA A 356 -40.20 38.86 -20.78
N GLY A 357 -38.88 38.81 -20.81
CA GLY A 357 -38.02 39.89 -21.26
C GLY A 357 -36.85 39.26 -22.01
N GLU A 358 -36.94 39.26 -23.33
CA GLU A 358 -35.81 39.05 -24.22
C GLU A 358 -34.74 40.11 -23.88
N SER A 359 -33.56 39.64 -23.50
CA SER A 359 -32.34 40.41 -23.63
C SER A 359 -31.31 39.51 -24.28
N VAL A 360 -31.07 39.81 -25.55
CA VAL A 360 -29.96 39.30 -26.34
C VAL A 360 -28.68 39.73 -25.63
N GLN A 361 -27.91 38.76 -25.13
CA GLN A 361 -26.48 38.93 -24.89
C GLN A 361 -25.73 37.78 -25.54
N GLU A 362 -24.77 38.17 -26.37
CA GLU A 362 -23.88 37.35 -27.18
C GLU A 362 -23.33 36.16 -26.40
N GLN A 363 -23.55 34.95 -26.91
CA GLN A 363 -22.68 33.83 -26.67
C GLN A 363 -22.27 33.26 -28.03
N THR A 364 -20.99 33.42 -28.35
CA THR A 364 -20.24 32.55 -29.25
C THR A 364 -20.41 31.11 -28.76
N GLY A 365 -21.49 30.44 -29.19
CA GLY A 365 -21.75 29.05 -28.89
C GLY A 365 -20.75 28.19 -29.65
N THR A 366 -19.67 27.78 -28.97
CA THR A 366 -18.92 26.59 -29.38
C THR A 366 -19.92 25.45 -29.53
N ALA A 367 -20.08 24.93 -30.75
CA ALA A 367 -20.93 23.78 -30.99
C ALA A 367 -20.57 22.65 -30.00
N GLN A 368 -21.57 21.97 -29.46
CA GLN A 368 -21.41 20.87 -28.49
C GLN A 368 -21.98 19.58 -29.06
N ARG A 369 -21.45 18.44 -28.63
CA ARG A 369 -21.87 17.10 -29.04
C ARG A 369 -22.17 16.26 -27.79
N GLU A 370 -23.29 15.56 -27.77
CA GLU A 370 -23.58 14.59 -26.71
C GLU A 370 -23.02 13.23 -27.12
N LEU A 371 -22.12 12.68 -26.30
CA LEU A 371 -21.55 11.35 -26.47
C LEU A 371 -21.89 10.49 -25.26
N THR A 372 -21.86 9.18 -25.42
CA THR A 372 -21.94 8.24 -24.28
C THR A 372 -20.55 7.68 -24.02
N ASP A 373 -20.08 7.75 -22.78
CA ASP A 373 -18.77 7.25 -22.38
C ASP A 373 -18.78 5.73 -22.12
N GLY A 374 -17.62 5.13 -21.90
CA GLY A 374 -17.46 3.69 -21.64
C GLY A 374 -18.12 3.20 -20.34
N LEU A 375 -18.54 4.11 -19.45
CA LEU A 375 -19.30 3.81 -18.24
C LEU A 375 -20.82 3.91 -18.46
N GLY A 376 -21.26 4.45 -19.59
CA GLY A 376 -22.67 4.67 -19.93
C GLY A 376 -23.18 6.06 -19.57
N ASN A 377 -22.31 7.00 -19.20
CA ASN A 377 -22.70 8.37 -18.89
C ASN A 377 -22.87 9.18 -20.17
N LYS A 378 -23.88 10.06 -20.20
CA LYS A 378 -24.03 11.07 -21.25
C LYS A 378 -23.13 12.26 -20.95
N VAL A 379 -22.19 12.55 -21.84
CA VAL A 379 -21.19 13.62 -21.69
C VAL A 379 -21.39 14.63 -22.82
N THR A 380 -21.57 15.90 -22.47
CA THR A 380 -21.62 17.00 -23.44
C THR A 380 -20.21 17.51 -23.71
N VAL A 381 -19.64 17.10 -24.84
CA VAL A 381 -18.26 17.39 -25.24
C VAL A 381 -18.23 18.57 -26.21
N PRO A 382 -17.29 19.53 -26.08
CA PRO A 382 -17.10 20.57 -27.09
C PRO A 382 -16.83 19.97 -28.48
N ALA A 383 -17.34 20.58 -29.55
CA ALA A 383 -17.07 20.11 -30.92
C ALA A 383 -15.60 20.27 -31.33
N GLN A 384 -14.89 21.22 -30.71
CA GLN A 384 -13.46 21.50 -30.93
C GLN A 384 -12.78 21.82 -29.60
N PRO A 385 -12.49 20.82 -28.75
CA PRO A 385 -11.81 21.04 -27.48
C PRO A 385 -10.38 21.59 -27.72
N GLN A 386 -9.99 22.60 -26.95
CA GLN A 386 -8.72 23.32 -27.06
C GLN A 386 -7.79 23.06 -25.88
N ARG A 387 -8.33 22.72 -24.71
CA ARG A 387 -7.60 22.57 -23.44
C ARG A 387 -7.84 21.18 -22.87
N ILE A 388 -7.18 20.20 -23.47
CA ILE A 388 -7.43 18.78 -23.20
C ILE A 388 -6.46 18.25 -22.14
N ILE A 389 -7.00 17.56 -21.14
CA ILE A 389 -6.24 16.65 -20.28
C ILE A 389 -6.62 15.23 -20.67
N ALA A 390 -5.68 14.45 -21.19
CA ALA A 390 -5.88 13.03 -21.50
C ALA A 390 -4.68 12.25 -20.98
N SER A 391 -4.69 12.03 -19.66
CA SER A 391 -3.57 11.44 -18.94
C SER A 391 -3.34 9.99 -19.37
N TYR A 392 -2.09 9.65 -19.72
CA TYR A 392 -1.69 8.35 -20.27
C TYR A 392 -2.21 8.05 -21.70
N LEU A 393 -2.88 9.03 -22.34
CA LEU A 393 -3.42 8.95 -23.70
C LEU A 393 -2.69 9.92 -24.66
N GLU A 394 -1.54 10.43 -24.25
CA GLU A 394 -0.79 11.47 -24.98
C GLU A 394 -0.32 10.98 -26.36
N ASP A 395 0.04 9.71 -26.53
CA ASP A 395 0.39 9.13 -27.83
C ASP A 395 -0.75 9.31 -28.83
N HIS A 396 -1.99 8.98 -28.43
CA HIS A 396 -3.17 9.15 -29.28
C HIS A 396 -3.44 10.62 -29.60
N LEU A 397 -3.24 11.53 -28.65
CA LEU A 397 -3.38 12.96 -28.91
C LEU A 397 -2.37 13.43 -29.96
N VAL A 398 -1.09 13.09 -29.78
CA VAL A 398 -0.02 13.48 -30.70
C VAL A 398 -0.24 12.86 -32.08
N ALA A 399 -0.65 11.60 -32.15
CA ALA A 399 -0.96 10.91 -33.40
C ALA A 399 -2.11 11.59 -34.18
N LEU A 400 -3.05 12.23 -33.48
CA LEU A 400 -4.13 13.02 -34.05
C LEU A 400 -3.78 14.51 -34.25
N GLY A 401 -2.53 14.90 -34.00
CA GLY A 401 -2.06 16.28 -34.12
C GLY A 401 -2.67 17.22 -33.07
N VAL A 402 -2.86 16.74 -31.84
CA VAL A 402 -3.43 17.48 -30.72
C VAL A 402 -2.42 17.50 -29.58
N LYS A 403 -2.27 18.64 -28.92
CA LYS A 403 -1.39 18.80 -27.76
C LYS A 403 -2.22 18.94 -26.47
N PRO A 404 -1.97 18.13 -25.43
CA PRO A 404 -2.62 18.31 -24.15
C PRO A 404 -2.11 19.56 -23.42
N VAL A 405 -2.84 20.04 -22.42
CA VAL A 405 -2.38 21.15 -21.57
C VAL A 405 -1.40 20.71 -20.48
N ALA A 406 -1.36 19.40 -20.19
CA ALA A 406 -0.42 18.80 -19.26
C ALA A 406 -0.08 17.36 -19.67
N GLN A 407 1.13 16.91 -19.34
CA GLN A 407 1.63 15.57 -19.62
C GLN A 407 1.64 14.72 -18.35
N TRP A 408 1.15 13.49 -18.43
CA TRP A 408 1.26 12.54 -17.32
C TRP A 408 2.72 12.32 -16.91
N SER A 409 2.95 12.29 -15.59
CA SER A 409 4.28 12.10 -15.02
C SER A 409 4.28 11.22 -13.77
N ILE A 410 5.38 10.49 -13.60
CA ILE A 410 5.67 9.72 -12.38
C ILE A 410 6.78 10.44 -11.60
N GLY A 411 6.69 10.44 -10.26
CA GLY A 411 7.76 10.99 -9.41
C GLY A 411 7.94 12.51 -9.56
N ASP A 412 9.19 12.97 -9.54
CA ASP A 412 9.57 14.39 -9.65
C ASP A 412 9.54 14.91 -11.11
N GLY A 413 8.53 14.51 -11.89
CA GLY A 413 8.28 15.03 -13.24
C GLY A 413 8.81 14.18 -14.40
N ASP A 414 9.05 12.89 -14.21
CA ASP A 414 9.43 11.98 -15.30
C ASP A 414 8.23 11.80 -16.25
N VAL A 415 8.38 12.22 -17.50
CA VAL A 415 7.35 12.19 -18.55
C VAL A 415 7.64 11.08 -19.57
N GLN A 416 6.76 10.94 -20.56
CA GLN A 416 6.98 10.04 -21.70
C GLN A 416 8.02 10.62 -22.65
N ASP A 417 9.29 10.27 -22.46
CA ASP A 417 10.42 10.84 -23.21
C ASP A 417 10.31 10.66 -24.74
N TYR A 418 9.79 9.52 -25.19
CA TYR A 418 9.59 9.23 -26.62
C TYR A 418 8.63 10.21 -27.33
N LEU A 419 7.78 10.93 -26.58
CA LEU A 419 6.85 11.93 -27.11
C LEU A 419 7.42 13.37 -27.07
N GLN A 420 8.62 13.59 -26.52
CA GLN A 420 9.12 14.96 -26.30
C GLN A 420 9.44 15.72 -27.59
N LYS A 421 9.58 15.04 -28.73
CA LYS A 421 9.63 15.71 -30.03
C LYS A 421 8.43 16.64 -30.25
N ASP A 422 7.25 16.22 -29.78
CA ASP A 422 5.99 16.94 -30.00
C ASP A 422 5.48 17.66 -28.74
N LEU A 423 5.81 17.13 -27.56
CA LEU A 423 5.31 17.60 -26.26
C LEU A 423 6.31 18.43 -25.44
N ALA A 424 7.54 18.67 -25.95
CA ALA A 424 8.51 19.50 -25.25
C ALA A 424 7.92 20.86 -24.82
N GLY A 425 8.12 21.18 -23.54
CA GLY A 425 7.64 22.44 -22.93
C GLY A 425 6.21 22.40 -22.40
N ILE A 426 5.46 21.31 -22.60
CA ILE A 426 4.16 21.13 -21.93
C ILE A 426 4.40 20.69 -20.48
N PRO A 427 3.76 21.35 -19.50
CA PRO A 427 4.00 21.06 -18.08
C PRO A 427 3.53 19.65 -17.68
N ALA A 428 4.12 19.11 -16.63
CA ALA A 428 3.79 17.80 -16.10
C ALA A 428 2.59 17.86 -15.14
N ILE A 429 1.77 16.80 -15.12
CA ILE A 429 0.73 16.55 -14.13
C ILE A 429 1.00 15.22 -13.42
N PRO A 430 0.84 15.16 -12.08
CA PRO A 430 1.08 13.92 -11.32
C PRO A 430 0.15 12.78 -11.75
N TYR A 431 0.69 11.55 -11.74
CA TYR A 431 -0.04 10.34 -12.13
C TYR A 431 -1.33 10.08 -11.36
N ASP A 432 -1.44 10.57 -10.12
CA ASP A 432 -2.61 10.36 -9.25
C ASP A 432 -3.75 11.36 -9.52
N LEU A 433 -3.48 12.35 -10.40
CA LEU A 433 -4.40 13.37 -10.92
C LEU A 433 -5.24 14.06 -9.83
N PRO A 434 -4.63 14.78 -8.87
CA PRO A 434 -5.40 15.45 -7.83
C PRO A 434 -6.37 16.47 -8.47
N PRO A 435 -7.68 16.48 -8.14
CA PRO A 435 -8.65 17.36 -8.79
C PRO A 435 -8.30 18.86 -8.74
N GLU A 436 -7.67 19.32 -7.65
CA GLU A 436 -7.21 20.72 -7.55
C GLU A 436 -6.11 21.04 -8.55
N VAL A 437 -5.20 20.11 -8.81
CA VAL A 437 -4.14 20.26 -9.82
C VAL A 437 -4.76 20.23 -11.22
N VAL A 438 -5.66 19.30 -11.50
CA VAL A 438 -6.40 19.22 -12.78
C VAL A 438 -7.14 20.54 -13.05
N MET A 439 -7.81 21.09 -12.04
CA MET A 439 -8.53 22.37 -12.15
C MET A 439 -7.60 23.55 -12.47
N SER A 440 -6.38 23.57 -11.92
CA SER A 440 -5.42 24.67 -12.17
C SER A 440 -5.03 24.82 -13.64
N TYR A 441 -5.16 23.75 -14.43
CA TYR A 441 -4.91 23.74 -15.87
C TYR A 441 -6.09 24.24 -16.70
N ASN A 442 -7.23 24.58 -16.09
CA ASN A 442 -8.45 25.05 -16.76
C ASN A 442 -8.82 24.22 -18.01
N PRO A 443 -9.00 22.89 -17.90
CA PRO A 443 -9.34 22.06 -19.04
C PRO A 443 -10.76 22.37 -19.57
N ASP A 444 -10.98 22.20 -20.86
CA ASP A 444 -12.32 22.21 -21.50
C ASP A 444 -12.80 20.80 -21.89
N LEU A 445 -11.92 19.81 -21.78
CA LEU A 445 -12.21 18.40 -21.87
C LEU A 445 -11.21 17.59 -21.06
N ILE A 446 -11.72 16.62 -20.29
CA ILE A 446 -10.93 15.63 -19.57
C ILE A 446 -11.25 14.26 -20.17
N ILE A 447 -10.23 13.52 -20.59
CA ILE A 447 -10.34 12.15 -21.10
C ILE A 447 -9.59 11.22 -20.16
N MET A 448 -10.28 10.18 -19.70
CA MET A 448 -9.77 9.18 -18.76
C MET A 448 -9.69 7.84 -19.47
N ASP A 449 -8.54 7.18 -19.34
CA ASP A 449 -8.28 5.89 -19.99
C ASP A 449 -9.28 4.80 -19.56
N ASN A 450 -9.50 4.65 -18.26
CA ASN A 450 -10.33 3.57 -17.74
C ASN A 450 -11.10 3.93 -16.45
N ALA A 451 -12.04 3.05 -16.08
CA ALA A 451 -12.89 3.21 -14.89
C ALA A 451 -12.12 3.37 -13.57
N GLU A 452 -10.91 2.79 -13.44
CA GLU A 452 -10.11 2.86 -12.21
C GLU A 452 -9.67 4.30 -11.92
N MET A 453 -9.35 5.08 -12.96
CA MET A 453 -8.89 6.48 -12.83
C MET A 453 -9.98 7.40 -12.27
N VAL A 454 -11.24 7.02 -12.45
CA VAL A 454 -12.42 7.77 -12.01
C VAL A 454 -13.21 7.05 -10.91
N ALA A 455 -12.63 6.01 -10.30
CA ALA A 455 -13.27 5.21 -9.26
C ALA A 455 -13.61 6.03 -7.99
N GLY A 456 -14.61 5.56 -7.24
CA GLY A 456 -15.13 6.26 -6.07
C GLY A 456 -15.90 7.52 -6.49
N ASP A 457 -15.60 8.66 -5.85
CA ASP A 457 -16.22 9.96 -6.17
C ASP A 457 -15.41 10.78 -7.20
N LYS A 458 -14.31 10.23 -7.75
CA LYS A 458 -13.42 10.96 -8.66
C LYS A 458 -14.13 11.39 -9.95
N TYR A 459 -14.98 10.56 -10.54
CA TYR A 459 -15.76 10.94 -11.72
C TYR A 459 -16.55 12.24 -11.48
N SER A 460 -17.31 12.30 -10.38
CA SER A 460 -18.10 13.48 -9.98
C SER A 460 -17.23 14.70 -9.75
N GLN A 461 -16.03 14.52 -9.21
CA GLN A 461 -15.09 15.61 -8.95
C GLN A 461 -14.54 16.19 -10.24
N TYR A 462 -14.12 15.36 -11.20
CA TYR A 462 -13.65 15.84 -12.51
C TYR A 462 -14.79 16.45 -13.34
N ALA A 463 -15.99 15.85 -13.29
CA ALA A 463 -17.17 16.38 -13.99
C ALA A 463 -17.59 17.79 -13.51
N LYS A 464 -17.24 18.17 -12.27
CA LYS A 464 -17.42 19.55 -11.76
C LYS A 464 -16.39 20.54 -12.33
N ILE A 465 -15.25 20.06 -12.82
CA ILE A 465 -14.19 20.88 -13.41
C ILE A 465 -14.47 21.11 -14.89
N SER A 466 -14.74 20.04 -15.64
CA SER A 466 -14.90 20.05 -17.09
C SER A 466 -15.61 18.77 -17.56
N PRO A 467 -16.25 18.75 -18.75
CA PRO A 467 -16.73 17.51 -19.36
C PRO A 467 -15.66 16.42 -19.26
N THR A 468 -16.04 15.29 -18.65
CA THR A 468 -15.13 14.16 -18.37
C THR A 468 -15.63 12.93 -19.09
N TYR A 469 -14.83 12.43 -20.03
CA TYR A 469 -15.13 11.26 -20.85
C TYR A 469 -14.22 10.11 -20.45
N THR A 470 -14.79 8.95 -20.14
CA THR A 470 -14.02 7.73 -19.83
C THR A 470 -14.06 6.78 -21.02
N ILE A 471 -12.91 6.33 -21.54
CA ILE A 471 -12.84 5.49 -22.75
C ILE A 471 -13.49 4.12 -22.50
N GLY A 472 -13.13 3.45 -21.40
CA GLY A 472 -13.59 2.09 -21.15
C GLY A 472 -13.68 1.69 -19.68
N LYS A 473 -14.21 0.48 -19.46
CA LYS A 473 -14.22 -0.16 -18.13
C LYS A 473 -12.93 -0.91 -17.84
N GLU A 474 -12.29 -1.42 -18.88
CA GLU A 474 -11.13 -2.30 -18.78
C GLU A 474 -9.84 -1.48 -18.81
N LYS A 475 -8.89 -1.90 -17.97
CA LYS A 475 -7.52 -1.39 -18.00
C LYS A 475 -6.75 -2.12 -19.10
N ASN A 476 -5.88 -1.41 -19.81
CA ASN A 476 -5.12 -1.94 -20.95
C ASN A 476 -6.05 -2.42 -22.07
N SER A 477 -6.97 -1.56 -22.52
CA SER A 477 -7.83 -1.90 -23.64
C SER A 477 -7.01 -1.94 -24.94
N ASP A 478 -7.62 -2.42 -26.01
CA ASP A 478 -7.00 -2.44 -27.33
C ASP A 478 -6.69 -0.99 -27.78
N TRP A 479 -5.41 -0.63 -27.83
CA TRP A 479 -4.94 0.71 -28.18
C TRP A 479 -5.47 1.20 -29.54
N ARG A 480 -5.78 0.28 -30.47
CA ARG A 480 -6.38 0.64 -31.77
C ARG A 480 -7.81 1.15 -31.58
N LYS A 481 -8.57 0.53 -30.66
CA LYS A 481 -9.92 0.99 -30.29
C LYS A 481 -9.85 2.29 -29.50
N GLU A 482 -8.91 2.41 -28.58
CA GLU A 482 -8.67 3.64 -27.82
C GLU A 482 -8.40 4.82 -28.75
N LEU A 483 -7.54 4.66 -29.77
CA LEU A 483 -7.29 5.68 -30.79
C LEU A 483 -8.57 6.11 -31.52
N LEU A 484 -9.42 5.16 -31.91
CA LEU A 484 -10.68 5.45 -32.61
C LEU A 484 -11.67 6.20 -31.71
N ILE A 485 -11.76 5.81 -30.43
CA ILE A 485 -12.62 6.48 -29.44
C ILE A 485 -12.11 7.90 -29.17
N VAL A 486 -10.80 8.08 -28.95
CA VAL A 486 -10.19 9.41 -28.82
C VAL A 486 -10.45 10.25 -30.07
N GLY A 487 -10.34 9.65 -31.26
CA GLY A 487 -10.72 10.28 -32.52
C GLY A 487 -12.17 10.77 -32.53
N GLU A 488 -13.14 9.95 -32.13
CA GLU A 488 -14.55 10.35 -32.01
C GLU A 488 -14.77 11.49 -31.01
N VAL A 489 -14.19 11.36 -29.82
CA VAL A 489 -14.27 12.34 -28.73
C VAL A 489 -13.70 13.69 -29.16
N LEU A 490 -12.65 13.70 -29.98
CA LEU A 490 -12.01 14.93 -30.50
C LEU A 490 -12.58 15.41 -31.83
N ASN A 491 -13.61 14.75 -32.38
CA ASN A 491 -14.19 15.02 -33.70
C ASN A 491 -13.18 14.86 -34.86
N LYS A 492 -12.26 13.90 -34.71
CA LYS A 492 -11.17 13.53 -35.62
C LYS A 492 -11.22 12.06 -36.04
N SER A 493 -12.43 11.51 -36.23
CA SER A 493 -12.61 10.08 -36.52
C SER A 493 -11.99 9.66 -37.85
N GLU A 494 -11.99 10.52 -38.87
CA GLU A 494 -11.40 10.21 -40.16
C GLU A 494 -9.86 10.23 -40.11
N GLU A 495 -9.29 11.17 -39.37
CA GLU A 495 -7.86 11.21 -39.08
C GLU A 495 -7.42 9.98 -38.28
N ALA A 496 -8.18 9.58 -37.26
CA ALA A 496 -7.90 8.38 -36.48
C ALA A 496 -7.89 7.10 -37.35
N LYS A 497 -8.89 6.94 -38.22
CA LYS A 497 -8.95 5.82 -39.17
C LYS A 497 -7.77 5.84 -40.14
N LYS A 498 -7.38 7.02 -40.64
CA LYS A 498 -6.25 7.16 -41.55
C LYS A 498 -4.93 6.80 -40.86
N VAL A 499 -4.69 7.35 -39.67
CA VAL A 499 -3.49 7.05 -38.86
C VAL A 499 -3.37 5.55 -38.61
N LEU A 500 -4.48 4.88 -38.27
CA LEU A 500 -4.51 3.44 -38.06
C LEU A 500 -4.22 2.67 -39.36
N ALA A 501 -4.82 3.07 -40.48
CA ALA A 501 -4.57 2.43 -41.77
C ALA A 501 -3.11 2.58 -42.23
N ASP A 502 -2.51 3.76 -42.04
CA ASP A 502 -1.10 4.02 -42.34
C ASP A 502 -0.18 3.16 -41.47
N TYR A 503 -0.52 2.99 -40.18
CA TYR A 503 0.19 2.08 -39.27
C TYR A 503 0.08 0.62 -39.70
N ASP A 504 -1.13 0.12 -40.00
CA ASP A 504 -1.35 -1.28 -40.38
C ASP A 504 -0.66 -1.62 -41.72
N ALA A 505 -0.62 -0.66 -42.67
CA ALA A 505 0.15 -0.81 -43.90
C ALA A 505 1.66 -0.93 -43.63
N TYR A 506 2.19 -0.12 -42.71
CA TYR A 506 3.59 -0.18 -42.28
C TYR A 506 3.92 -1.50 -41.56
N VAL A 507 3.01 -2.00 -40.71
CA VAL A 507 3.13 -3.30 -40.05
C VAL A 507 3.20 -4.41 -41.09
N ALA A 508 2.32 -4.41 -42.10
CA ALA A 508 2.30 -5.44 -43.13
C ALA A 508 3.62 -5.51 -43.90
N GLU A 509 4.19 -4.35 -44.27
CA GLU A 509 5.50 -4.27 -44.93
C GLU A 509 6.63 -4.75 -44.00
N SER A 510 6.63 -4.29 -42.75
CA SER A 510 7.65 -4.60 -41.74
C SER A 510 7.67 -6.09 -41.39
N LYS A 511 6.49 -6.70 -41.25
CA LYS A 511 6.32 -8.14 -40.99
C LYS A 511 6.91 -8.98 -42.11
N GLU A 512 6.65 -8.60 -43.37
CA GLU A 512 7.19 -9.34 -44.52
C GLU A 512 8.71 -9.24 -44.58
N LYS A 513 9.28 -8.03 -44.39
CA LYS A 513 10.73 -7.83 -44.30
C LYS A 513 11.36 -8.68 -43.19
N LEU A 514 10.74 -8.68 -42.02
CA LEU A 514 11.23 -9.43 -40.87
C LEU A 514 11.19 -10.93 -41.14
N LYS A 515 10.06 -11.45 -41.66
CA LYS A 515 9.90 -12.87 -41.99
C LYS A 515 10.95 -13.35 -42.99
N GLN A 516 11.31 -12.54 -43.97
CA GLN A 516 12.37 -12.86 -44.93
C GLN A 516 13.77 -12.89 -44.28
N GLY A 517 14.04 -12.02 -43.31
CA GLY A 517 15.34 -11.93 -42.65
C GLY A 517 15.57 -12.96 -41.54
N ILE A 518 14.53 -13.30 -40.76
CA ILE A 518 14.70 -14.13 -39.55
C ILE A 518 13.89 -15.42 -39.51
N GLY A 519 12.97 -15.64 -40.46
CA GLY A 519 12.11 -16.83 -40.46
C GLY A 519 11.20 -16.89 -39.23
N GLU A 520 11.21 -18.02 -38.52
CA GLU A 520 10.32 -18.31 -37.37
C GLU A 520 11.02 -18.17 -36.00
N LYS A 521 12.03 -17.30 -35.91
CA LYS A 521 12.75 -17.04 -34.66
C LYS A 521 11.83 -16.45 -33.58
N SER A 522 12.16 -16.71 -32.32
CA SER A 522 11.41 -16.24 -31.16
C SER A 522 11.97 -14.94 -30.59
N ALA A 523 11.13 -14.15 -29.92
CA ALA A 523 11.55 -12.93 -29.24
C ALA A 523 10.86 -12.76 -27.89
N ALA A 524 11.52 -12.10 -26.94
CA ALA A 524 10.90 -11.66 -25.70
C ALA A 524 11.29 -10.21 -25.36
N ALA A 525 10.34 -9.48 -24.80
CA ALA A 525 10.56 -8.16 -24.22
C ALA A 525 10.61 -8.27 -22.69
N LEU A 526 11.65 -7.68 -22.10
CA LEU A 526 11.91 -7.70 -20.66
C LEU A 526 12.07 -6.30 -20.12
N TRP A 527 11.47 -6.03 -18.96
CA TRP A 527 11.73 -4.84 -18.17
C TRP A 527 12.52 -5.23 -16.92
N VAL A 528 13.77 -4.76 -16.84
CA VAL A 528 14.71 -5.14 -15.80
C VAL A 528 14.90 -3.97 -14.84
N THR A 529 14.56 -4.18 -13.57
CA THR A 529 14.71 -3.19 -12.50
C THR A 529 15.76 -3.64 -11.49
N ALA A 530 16.10 -2.79 -10.52
CA ALA A 530 16.97 -3.17 -9.41
C ALA A 530 16.42 -4.33 -8.54
N LYS A 531 15.11 -4.57 -8.54
CA LYS A 531 14.44 -5.52 -7.63
C LYS A 531 13.89 -6.76 -8.31
N ALA A 532 13.50 -6.67 -9.58
CA ALA A 532 12.84 -7.74 -10.31
C ALA A 532 13.00 -7.60 -11.82
N VAL A 533 12.78 -8.72 -12.51
CA VAL A 533 12.62 -8.78 -13.97
C VAL A 533 11.14 -8.99 -14.27
N TYR A 534 10.61 -8.19 -15.18
CA TYR A 534 9.25 -8.30 -15.69
C TYR A 534 9.29 -8.69 -17.15
N MET A 535 8.30 -9.46 -17.60
CA MET A 535 8.16 -9.90 -18.98
C MET A 535 6.85 -9.41 -19.56
N ALA A 536 6.90 -8.93 -20.80
CA ALA A 536 5.71 -8.50 -21.52
C ALA A 536 4.78 -9.68 -21.78
N ARG A 537 3.48 -9.45 -21.63
CA ARG A 537 2.44 -10.39 -22.03
C ARG A 537 2.35 -10.52 -23.53
N LYS A 538 1.93 -11.67 -24.05
CA LYS A 538 1.89 -11.93 -25.49
C LYS A 538 0.88 -11.10 -26.28
N ASP A 539 -0.10 -10.53 -25.61
CA ASP A 539 -1.28 -9.90 -26.18
C ASP A 539 -1.47 -8.44 -25.72
N LEU A 540 -0.47 -7.87 -25.03
CA LEU A 540 -0.51 -6.52 -24.47
C LEU A 540 0.84 -5.81 -24.66
N SER A 541 0.81 -4.47 -24.79
CA SER A 541 1.98 -3.60 -24.91
C SER A 541 3.00 -4.16 -25.94
N SER A 542 4.28 -4.26 -25.58
CA SER A 542 5.34 -4.72 -26.48
C SER A 542 5.09 -6.10 -27.08
N GLY A 543 4.41 -6.99 -26.34
CA GLY A 543 4.16 -8.33 -26.85
C GLY A 543 3.11 -8.35 -27.95
N ASP A 544 2.07 -7.50 -27.91
CA ASP A 544 1.13 -7.38 -29.03
C ASP A 544 1.88 -7.00 -30.32
N VAL A 545 2.82 -6.05 -30.21
CA VAL A 545 3.66 -5.66 -31.35
C VAL A 545 4.57 -6.81 -31.82
N LEU A 546 5.29 -7.47 -30.92
CA LEU A 546 6.21 -8.56 -31.29
C LEU A 546 5.47 -9.75 -31.93
N TYR A 547 4.34 -10.16 -31.37
CA TYR A 547 3.72 -11.43 -31.73
C TYR A 547 2.59 -11.28 -32.73
N LYS A 548 1.71 -10.29 -32.57
CA LYS A 548 0.58 -10.08 -33.49
C LYS A 548 1.00 -9.27 -34.72
N ASP A 549 1.65 -8.12 -34.52
CA ASP A 549 2.04 -7.25 -35.62
C ASP A 549 3.23 -7.86 -36.38
N LEU A 550 4.36 -8.08 -35.72
CA LEU A 550 5.61 -8.55 -36.34
C LEU A 550 5.70 -10.07 -36.55
N GLY A 551 4.91 -10.86 -35.84
CA GLY A 551 4.81 -12.31 -36.07
C GLY A 551 5.98 -13.14 -35.54
N PHE A 552 6.71 -12.67 -34.52
CA PHE A 552 7.70 -13.50 -33.83
C PHE A 552 7.04 -14.75 -33.22
N LYS A 553 7.80 -15.84 -33.14
CA LYS A 553 7.38 -17.01 -32.36
C LYS A 553 7.35 -16.66 -30.86
N VAL A 554 6.26 -17.01 -30.18
CA VAL A 554 6.12 -16.79 -28.73
C VAL A 554 6.96 -17.83 -27.96
N PRO A 555 7.91 -17.42 -27.10
CA PRO A 555 8.64 -18.32 -26.22
C PRO A 555 7.73 -19.04 -25.22
N GLY A 556 8.12 -20.24 -24.77
CA GLY A 556 7.30 -21.06 -23.86
C GLY A 556 7.01 -20.36 -22.53
N VAL A 557 8.01 -19.65 -21.99
CA VAL A 557 7.89 -18.87 -20.74
C VAL A 557 6.91 -17.71 -20.90
N VAL A 558 6.91 -17.01 -22.04
CA VAL A 558 5.97 -15.92 -22.32
C VAL A 558 4.54 -16.44 -22.37
N GLU A 559 4.31 -17.63 -22.94
CA GLU A 559 2.97 -18.23 -22.94
C GLU A 559 2.46 -18.57 -21.54
N GLU A 560 3.32 -19.13 -20.69
CA GLU A 560 2.95 -19.48 -19.32
C GLU A 560 2.59 -18.25 -18.48
N ILE A 561 3.39 -17.19 -18.61
CA ILE A 561 3.14 -15.92 -17.94
C ILE A 561 1.86 -15.28 -18.47
N SER A 562 1.61 -15.36 -19.78
CA SER A 562 0.41 -14.77 -20.38
C SER A 562 -0.89 -15.49 -19.98
N LYS A 563 -0.82 -16.75 -19.57
CA LYS A 563 -1.96 -17.49 -19.03
C LYS A 563 -2.27 -17.16 -17.57
N SER A 564 -1.28 -16.73 -16.81
CA SER A 564 -1.36 -16.60 -15.34
C SER A 564 -1.37 -15.15 -14.86
N GLY A 565 -0.79 -14.22 -15.63
CA GLY A 565 -0.70 -12.80 -15.31
C GLY A 565 -1.80 -11.98 -15.97
N GLU A 566 -2.29 -10.94 -15.28
CA GLU A 566 -3.34 -10.03 -15.79
C GLU A 566 -2.77 -8.66 -16.23
N ALA A 567 -1.51 -8.35 -15.92
CA ALA A 567 -0.87 -7.06 -16.21
C ALA A 567 -0.10 -7.06 -17.54
N ASN A 568 0.17 -5.89 -18.14
CA ASN A 568 1.03 -5.74 -19.33
C ASN A 568 2.41 -6.38 -19.14
N TRP A 569 2.97 -6.16 -17.93
CA TRP A 569 4.28 -6.63 -17.52
C TRP A 569 4.14 -7.46 -16.25
N ASN A 570 4.60 -8.70 -16.29
CA ASN A 570 4.44 -9.64 -15.18
C ASN A 570 5.80 -10.04 -14.63
N ALA A 571 5.91 -10.07 -13.30
CA ALA A 571 7.16 -10.44 -12.64
C ALA A 571 7.52 -11.89 -12.97
N VAL A 572 8.79 -12.13 -13.26
CA VAL A 572 9.34 -13.45 -13.59
C VAL A 572 10.40 -13.80 -12.56
N SER A 573 10.33 -15.02 -12.00
CA SER A 573 11.38 -15.51 -11.11
C SER A 573 12.66 -15.77 -11.91
N LEU A 574 13.81 -15.75 -11.23
CA LEU A 574 15.10 -16.00 -11.89
C LEU A 574 15.19 -17.44 -12.44
N GLU A 575 14.58 -18.40 -11.74
CA GLU A 575 14.51 -19.78 -12.20
C GLU A 575 13.73 -19.86 -13.52
N LYS A 576 12.59 -19.16 -13.60
CA LYS A 576 11.76 -19.18 -14.80
C LYS A 576 12.39 -18.41 -15.95
N LEU A 577 13.11 -17.33 -15.65
CA LEU A 577 13.88 -16.57 -16.62
C LEU A 577 15.01 -17.42 -17.25
N ALA A 578 15.64 -18.31 -16.48
CA ALA A 578 16.69 -19.20 -16.98
C ALA A 578 16.16 -20.26 -17.98
N GLU A 579 14.85 -20.53 -17.99
CA GLU A 579 14.18 -21.40 -18.96
C GLU A 579 13.80 -20.68 -20.26
N LEU A 580 14.03 -19.37 -20.37
CA LEU A 580 13.60 -18.58 -21.52
C LEU A 580 14.30 -19.01 -22.82
N ASP A 581 13.49 -19.41 -23.79
CA ASP A 581 13.90 -19.90 -25.11
C ASP A 581 13.67 -18.86 -26.21
N ALA A 582 14.20 -17.65 -25.98
CA ALA A 582 14.12 -16.53 -26.93
C ALA A 582 15.38 -16.45 -27.82
N ASP A 583 15.21 -16.33 -29.13
CA ASP A 583 16.31 -16.05 -30.09
C ASP A 583 16.75 -14.58 -30.05
N TYR A 584 15.82 -13.66 -29.76
CA TYR A 584 16.08 -12.24 -29.57
C TYR A 584 15.55 -11.75 -28.23
N LEU A 585 16.31 -10.90 -27.55
CA LEU A 585 15.89 -10.21 -26.35
C LEU A 585 15.89 -8.71 -26.55
N PHE A 586 14.76 -8.08 -26.22
CA PHE A 586 14.63 -6.63 -26.12
C PHE A 586 14.48 -6.29 -24.65
N VAL A 587 15.44 -5.55 -24.11
CA VAL A 587 15.58 -5.33 -22.66
C VAL A 587 15.47 -3.85 -22.36
N VAL A 588 14.40 -3.46 -21.69
CA VAL A 588 14.30 -2.14 -21.05
C VAL A 588 15.04 -2.20 -19.73
N ASN A 589 16.21 -1.58 -19.67
CA ASN A 589 17.10 -1.63 -18.52
C ASN A 589 16.93 -0.39 -17.63
N SER A 590 16.18 -0.55 -16.54
CA SER A 590 16.00 0.45 -15.46
C SER A 590 16.88 0.16 -14.25
N LYS A 591 17.83 -0.78 -14.34
CA LYS A 591 18.67 -1.22 -13.22
C LYS A 591 19.86 -0.29 -12.97
N GLY A 592 20.14 0.64 -13.88
CA GLY A 592 21.23 1.61 -13.76
C GLY A 592 22.63 1.00 -13.95
N VAL A 593 22.71 -0.22 -14.49
CA VAL A 593 23.96 -0.92 -14.84
C VAL A 593 24.07 -1.07 -16.36
N SER A 594 25.28 -1.23 -16.88
CA SER A 594 25.47 -1.49 -18.32
C SER A 594 24.86 -2.83 -18.75
N LYS A 595 24.48 -2.98 -20.03
CA LYS A 595 24.05 -4.27 -20.60
C LYS A 595 25.06 -5.38 -20.33
N ASP A 596 26.34 -5.10 -20.55
CA ASP A 596 27.42 -6.08 -20.33
C ASP A 596 27.54 -6.50 -18.87
N GLU A 597 27.23 -5.61 -17.94
CA GLU A 597 27.20 -5.93 -16.52
C GLU A 597 25.97 -6.74 -16.14
N LEU A 598 24.79 -6.38 -16.68
CA LEU A 598 23.56 -7.12 -16.48
C LEU A 598 23.71 -8.59 -16.96
N LEU A 599 24.25 -8.78 -18.16
CA LEU A 599 24.37 -10.09 -18.79
C LEU A 599 25.47 -10.99 -18.18
N LYS A 600 26.30 -10.46 -17.26
CA LYS A 600 27.26 -11.28 -16.49
C LYS A 600 26.60 -12.13 -15.42
N GLU A 601 25.36 -11.81 -15.01
CA GLU A 601 24.68 -12.61 -14.01
C GLU A 601 24.37 -14.02 -14.55
N PRO A 602 24.64 -15.10 -13.80
CA PRO A 602 24.53 -16.48 -14.30
C PRO A 602 23.15 -16.85 -14.86
N VAL A 603 22.09 -16.18 -14.41
CA VAL A 603 20.71 -16.42 -14.85
C VAL A 603 20.52 -16.17 -16.36
N TRP A 604 21.28 -15.24 -16.95
CA TRP A 604 21.16 -14.89 -18.38
C TRP A 604 21.94 -15.83 -19.28
N ALA A 605 22.98 -16.47 -18.76
CA ALA A 605 24.00 -17.18 -19.55
C ALA A 605 23.43 -18.32 -20.39
N ASN A 606 22.28 -18.90 -20.00
CA ASN A 606 21.68 -20.02 -20.71
C ASN A 606 20.71 -19.63 -21.84
N ILE A 607 20.28 -18.37 -21.89
CA ILE A 607 19.28 -17.90 -22.85
C ILE A 607 19.90 -17.83 -24.26
N PRO A 608 19.26 -18.40 -25.31
CA PRO A 608 19.82 -18.45 -26.66
C PRO A 608 20.21 -17.06 -27.21
N ALA A 609 19.36 -16.05 -27.02
CA ALA A 609 19.64 -14.67 -27.39
C ALA A 609 20.95 -14.14 -26.77
N VAL A 610 21.20 -14.43 -25.49
CA VAL A 610 22.42 -13.99 -24.79
C VAL A 610 23.65 -14.68 -25.34
N LYS A 611 23.57 -16.00 -25.58
CA LYS A 611 24.66 -16.79 -26.17
C LYS A 611 25.05 -16.31 -27.58
N ASN A 612 24.06 -15.85 -28.34
CA ASN A 612 24.24 -15.42 -29.73
C ASN A 612 24.46 -13.90 -29.89
N GLY A 613 24.58 -13.16 -28.78
CA GLY A 613 24.75 -11.70 -28.80
C GLY A 613 23.54 -10.93 -29.33
N GLN A 614 22.35 -11.55 -29.33
CA GLN A 614 21.10 -10.99 -29.85
C GLN A 614 20.28 -10.32 -28.73
N VAL A 615 20.95 -9.45 -27.96
CA VAL A 615 20.36 -8.70 -26.87
C VAL A 615 20.45 -7.21 -27.15
N PHE A 616 19.28 -6.58 -27.30
CA PHE A 616 19.12 -5.17 -27.59
C PHE A 616 18.62 -4.46 -26.34
N ASP A 617 19.42 -3.52 -25.84
CA ASP A 617 19.15 -2.75 -24.65
C ASP A 617 18.55 -1.38 -24.98
N PHE A 618 17.49 -1.06 -24.26
CA PHE A 618 16.81 0.22 -24.30
C PHE A 618 16.77 0.81 -22.90
N THR A 619 16.84 2.13 -22.82
CA THR A 619 16.68 2.88 -21.58
C THR A 619 15.21 3.23 -21.34
N THR A 620 14.90 3.78 -20.16
CA THR A 620 13.52 4.14 -19.76
C THR A 620 12.90 5.27 -20.58
N ASP A 621 13.71 5.96 -21.36
CA ASP A 621 13.30 7.00 -22.31
C ASP A 621 12.67 6.42 -23.60
N SER A 622 12.84 5.13 -23.85
CA SER A 622 12.28 4.44 -25.01
C SER A 622 10.78 4.21 -24.93
N SER A 623 10.16 3.95 -26.07
CA SER A 623 8.72 3.66 -26.16
C SER A 623 8.31 2.27 -25.67
N TRP A 624 9.27 1.40 -25.36
CA TRP A 624 9.03 -0.03 -25.14
C TRP A 624 8.11 -0.35 -23.95
N LEU A 625 8.00 0.54 -22.95
CA LEU A 625 7.08 0.35 -21.81
C LEU A 625 5.66 0.87 -22.06
N TYR A 626 5.44 1.55 -23.17
CA TYR A 626 4.21 2.25 -23.51
C TYR A 626 3.47 1.51 -24.63
N THR A 627 2.30 2.05 -25.03
CA THR A 627 1.51 1.53 -26.14
C THR A 627 0.82 2.69 -26.84
N GLY A 628 0.69 2.60 -28.16
CA GLY A 628 0.15 3.66 -28.99
C GLY A 628 0.73 3.60 -30.40
N VAL A 629 0.22 4.42 -31.31
CA VAL A 629 0.66 4.41 -32.72
C VAL A 629 2.15 4.77 -32.80
N ILE A 630 2.55 5.81 -32.07
CA ILE A 630 3.92 6.35 -32.14
C ILE A 630 4.85 5.39 -31.43
N ALA A 631 4.49 5.00 -30.20
CA ALA A 631 5.26 4.05 -29.41
C ALA A 631 5.52 2.74 -30.18
N ASN A 632 4.45 2.10 -30.67
CA ASN A 632 4.54 0.81 -31.35
C ASN A 632 5.29 0.92 -32.69
N ARG A 633 5.13 2.02 -33.42
CA ARG A 633 5.90 2.26 -34.65
C ARG A 633 7.40 2.37 -34.37
N GLN A 634 7.78 3.10 -33.33
CA GLN A 634 9.17 3.25 -32.94
C GLN A 634 9.76 1.90 -32.48
N MET A 635 8.98 1.07 -31.81
CA MET A 635 9.38 -0.30 -31.48
C MET A 635 9.60 -1.17 -32.73
N ILE A 636 8.75 -1.05 -33.74
CA ILE A 636 8.93 -1.76 -35.02
C ILE A 636 10.23 -1.30 -35.71
N GLU A 637 10.47 0.01 -35.74
CA GLU A 637 11.70 0.60 -36.27
C GLU A 637 12.93 0.07 -35.52
N ASP A 638 12.91 0.07 -34.19
CA ASP A 638 13.97 -0.50 -33.34
C ASP A 638 14.21 -1.98 -33.65
N VAL A 639 13.15 -2.77 -33.82
CA VAL A 639 13.26 -4.19 -34.17
C VAL A 639 13.94 -4.35 -35.53
N LEU A 640 13.45 -3.69 -36.57
CA LEU A 640 13.99 -3.80 -37.91
C LEU A 640 15.46 -3.37 -37.94
N ASP A 641 15.78 -2.25 -37.31
CA ASP A 641 17.13 -1.69 -37.27
C ASP A 641 18.12 -2.55 -36.49
N ASN A 642 17.67 -3.35 -35.53
CA ASN A 642 18.57 -4.18 -34.73
C ASN A 642 18.66 -5.62 -35.23
N VAL A 643 17.57 -6.15 -35.77
CA VAL A 643 17.44 -7.57 -36.12
C VAL A 643 17.83 -7.85 -37.58
N LEU A 644 17.63 -6.89 -38.49
CA LEU A 644 17.93 -7.06 -39.92
C LEU A 644 19.29 -6.49 -40.34
N LYS A 645 20.15 -6.12 -39.38
CA LYS A 645 21.50 -5.61 -39.63
C LYS A 645 22.51 -6.68 -40.02
#